data_AF-A0AAN8VYW8-F1
#
_entry.id   AF-A0AAN8VYW8-F1
#
_cell.length_a   1.000
_cell.length_b   1.000
_cell.length_c   1.000
_cell.angle_alpha   90.00
_cell.angle_beta   90.00
_cell.angle_gamma   90.00
#
_symmetry.space_group_name_H-M   'P 1'
#
loop_
_entity.id
_entity.type
_entity.pdbx_description
1 polymer ?
#
loop_
_entity_poly.entity_id
_entity_poly.type
_entity_poly.pdbx_seq_one_letter_code
_entity_poly.pdbx_strand_id
1 'polypeptide(L)'
;MELLDSRESSLTETTKRVSHSHHAQNNVARQKSVDRVNFRLLSFRMLDSGIPIDGSPEKRLAWLRSQMIGNDVEFESPFGKRRLTYADYTASGRCLQFIENYIIENVLPFYGNTHTSDSFVGHQTTKMVHEASDYIKSCLGGKEDDALVFVGSGTTGAIKRLQEVMGIAIPSTMRERVLKILKIEERWVIFVGPFEHHSNLLSWRQSLAEVIEIGLNEEGLVDVEALKNQLETYQRTNRPMLGSFSACSNVTGIYTDTRALASLLHHYGAFACFDFAASGPYVDIDMRSGEIDGYDAIFLSPHKFAGGPGSPGILLMSKILYRLQSSPPSTCGGGTVSYVNPYDEKDTLYCDNVEEREDAGTSQIIQKIRASLAFWVKEYIGYEVIENHENKFVAMALNRLLPNPNIWILGNTSAKRQAILSFLIHTTSNSSPIDKQNELGIGSDANNGGERNIFMWREFGNVKDKPLHGPFVAKLLNDLFGIQARGGCSCAGPYGHYLLEVDEFHSLAFRSAIQKGFSGVKPGWTRVDFSYFMLKEEFEFILAAMEFIAMYGQRFLALYKFNWKTGVWTFKKKAFKENLFGRPEVSRFNVTTPTKQSDQMLNKYVSYLESAKQIAHSLPKFPPRKIPEDIDLKALYFRV
;
A
#
# COMPACT_ATOMS: atom_id res chain seq x y z
N MET A 1 13.56 56.74 23.29
CA MET A 1 14.09 56.15 24.54
C MET A 1 12.93 56.08 25.49
N GLU A 2 12.02 55.14 25.25
CA GLU A 2 12.04 53.73 25.71
C GLU A 2 10.98 53.66 26.84
N LEU A 3 9.73 53.21 26.65
CA LEU A 3 9.22 52.05 25.91
C LEU A 3 10.03 50.80 26.25
N LEU A 4 9.64 50.10 27.32
CA LEU A 4 9.80 48.65 27.58
C LEU A 4 9.42 48.38 29.04
N ASP A 5 8.13 48.21 29.39
CA ASP A 5 7.80 47.44 30.62
C ASP A 5 6.34 46.94 30.78
N SER A 6 5.59 46.68 29.71
CA SER A 6 4.18 46.23 29.87
C SER A 6 3.75 45.06 28.97
N ARG A 7 4.70 44.25 28.47
CA ARG A 7 4.39 43.14 27.53
C ARG A 7 4.73 41.73 28.00
N GLU A 8 5.12 41.51 29.26
CA GLU A 8 5.46 40.15 29.73
C GLU A 8 4.39 39.44 30.58
N SER A 9 3.30 40.10 31.00
CA SER A 9 2.28 39.44 31.84
C SER A 9 1.09 38.82 31.09
N SER A 10 0.88 39.11 29.80
CA SER A 10 -0.26 38.56 29.02
C SER A 10 0.05 37.32 28.17
N LEU A 11 1.33 36.97 28.03
CA LEU A 11 1.79 35.84 27.20
C LEU A 11 1.77 34.50 27.93
N THR A 12 1.74 34.48 29.27
CA THR A 12 1.76 33.26 30.10
C THR A 12 0.37 32.72 30.45
N GLU A 13 -0.68 33.54 30.41
CA GLU A 13 -2.08 33.08 30.59
C GLU A 13 -2.69 32.51 29.30
N THR A 14 -2.30 33.06 28.15
CA THR A 14 -2.81 32.64 26.83
C THR A 14 -2.27 31.27 26.42
N THR A 15 -1.01 30.95 26.76
CA THR A 15 -0.41 29.63 26.52
C THR A 15 -0.95 28.53 27.46
N LYS A 16 -1.33 28.88 28.70
CA LYS A 16 -1.99 27.92 29.61
C LYS A 16 -3.42 27.55 29.16
N ARG A 17 -4.21 28.51 28.65
CA ARG A 17 -5.56 28.23 28.12
C ARG A 17 -5.56 27.39 26.85
N VAL A 18 -4.57 27.56 25.95
CA VAL A 18 -4.43 26.75 24.73
C VAL A 18 -3.95 25.32 25.05
N SER A 19 -3.10 25.14 26.06
CA SER A 19 -2.69 23.79 26.49
C SER A 19 -3.82 22.99 27.15
N HIS A 20 -4.69 23.66 27.92
CA HIS A 20 -5.83 23.02 28.58
C HIS A 20 -6.99 22.74 27.59
N SER A 21 -7.18 23.57 26.56
CA SER A 21 -8.19 23.30 25.52
C SER A 21 -7.80 22.14 24.61
N HIS A 22 -6.52 22.00 24.25
CA HIS A 22 -6.04 20.83 23.48
C HIS A 22 -6.07 19.53 24.29
N HIS A 23 -5.73 19.57 25.59
CA HIS A 23 -5.88 18.38 26.44
C HIS A 23 -7.34 17.99 26.67
N ALA A 24 -8.24 18.95 26.81
CA ALA A 24 -9.68 18.69 26.95
C ALA A 24 -10.29 18.18 25.64
N GLN A 25 -9.92 18.73 24.48
CA GLN A 25 -10.36 18.23 23.17
C GLN A 25 -9.85 16.82 22.87
N ASN A 26 -8.59 16.51 23.22
CA ASN A 26 -8.05 15.16 23.09
C ASN A 26 -8.72 14.16 24.05
N ASN A 27 -9.08 14.57 25.26
CA ASN A 27 -9.82 13.72 26.20
C ASN A 27 -11.28 13.49 25.76
N VAL A 28 -11.95 14.50 25.19
CA VAL A 28 -13.31 14.35 24.64
C VAL A 28 -13.30 13.50 23.36
N ALA A 29 -12.27 13.63 22.51
CA ALA A 29 -12.08 12.75 21.35
C ALA A 29 -11.77 11.31 21.77
N ARG A 30 -10.96 11.11 22.82
CA ARG A 30 -10.71 9.80 23.45
C ARG A 30 -11.97 9.18 24.06
N GLN A 31 -12.78 9.97 24.75
CA GLN A 31 -14.02 9.46 25.34
C GLN A 31 -15.02 9.07 24.24
N LYS A 32 -15.16 9.90 23.19
CA LYS A 32 -16.00 9.59 22.02
C LYS A 32 -15.49 8.38 21.22
N SER A 33 -14.18 8.13 21.14
CA SER A 33 -13.64 6.94 20.47
C SER A 33 -13.86 5.67 21.27
N VAL A 34 -13.70 5.71 22.59
CA VAL A 34 -13.98 4.59 23.50
C VAL A 34 -15.48 4.26 23.54
N ASP A 35 -16.35 5.28 23.59
CA ASP A 35 -17.81 5.09 23.57
C ASP A 35 -18.30 4.59 22.20
N ARG A 36 -17.66 5.00 21.09
CA ARG A 36 -17.93 4.43 19.74
C ARG A 36 -17.53 2.96 19.63
N VAL A 37 -16.40 2.56 20.20
CA VAL A 37 -15.91 1.17 20.18
C VAL A 37 -16.86 0.27 20.99
N ASN A 38 -17.26 0.68 22.19
CA ASN A 38 -18.16 -0.10 23.06
C ASN A 38 -19.58 -0.28 22.47
N PHE A 39 -20.12 0.70 21.76
CA PHE A 39 -21.43 0.57 21.09
C PHE A 39 -21.36 -0.32 19.83
N ARG A 40 -20.22 -0.32 19.11
CA ARG A 40 -20.02 -1.07 17.85
C ARG A 40 -19.68 -2.55 18.03
N LEU A 41 -19.10 -2.94 19.17
CA LEU A 41 -18.84 -4.36 19.49
C LEU A 41 -20.13 -5.18 19.73
N LEU A 42 -21.25 -4.52 20.05
CA LEU A 42 -22.51 -5.18 20.44
C LEU A 42 -23.36 -5.70 19.27
N SER A 43 -23.09 -5.32 18.01
CA SER A 43 -23.93 -5.76 16.87
C SER A 43 -23.69 -7.22 16.48
N PHE A 44 -22.51 -7.75 16.75
CA PHE A 44 -22.17 -9.15 16.51
C PHE A 44 -22.16 -9.93 17.83
N ARG A 45 -23.33 -10.09 18.47
CA ARG A 45 -23.53 -10.84 19.74
C ARG A 45 -23.03 -12.30 19.74
N MET A 46 -22.51 -12.81 18.62
CA MET A 46 -22.03 -14.19 18.47
C MET A 46 -20.51 -14.32 18.29
N LEU A 47 -19.73 -13.23 18.39
CA LEU A 47 -18.26 -13.29 18.29
C LEU A 47 -17.58 -13.76 19.60
N ASP A 48 -18.34 -14.11 20.65
CA ASP A 48 -17.79 -14.35 21.99
C ASP A 48 -16.90 -15.61 22.13
N SER A 49 -16.92 -16.54 21.17
CA SER A 49 -16.11 -17.76 21.28
C SER A 49 -14.64 -17.49 20.94
N GLY A 50 -13.81 -17.27 21.96
CA GLY A 50 -12.33 -17.29 21.85
C GLY A 50 -11.66 -15.92 21.66
N ILE A 51 -12.40 -14.82 21.84
CA ILE A 51 -11.86 -13.46 21.76
C ILE A 51 -11.53 -12.95 23.18
N PRO A 52 -10.31 -12.41 23.41
CA PRO A 52 -9.99 -11.74 24.68
C PRO A 52 -10.80 -10.46 24.94
N ILE A 53 -11.90 -10.55 25.70
CA ILE A 53 -12.83 -9.45 25.99
C ILE A 53 -12.15 -8.29 26.76
N ASP A 54 -11.34 -8.59 27.78
CA ASP A 54 -10.58 -7.60 28.58
C ASP A 54 -9.06 -7.66 28.30
N GLY A 55 -8.69 -7.82 27.03
CA GLY A 55 -7.30 -8.01 26.62
C GLY A 55 -6.48 -6.72 26.59
N SER A 56 -5.30 -6.71 27.23
CA SER A 56 -4.27 -5.69 26.96
C SER A 56 -3.97 -5.63 25.44
N PRO A 57 -3.47 -4.50 24.89
CA PRO A 57 -3.07 -4.41 23.49
C PRO A 57 -2.24 -5.60 23.00
N GLU A 58 -1.31 -6.08 23.83
CA GLU A 58 -0.45 -7.22 23.53
C GLU A 58 -1.23 -8.53 23.39
N LYS A 59 -2.25 -8.75 24.23
CA LYS A 59 -3.14 -9.92 24.13
C LYS A 59 -3.95 -9.88 22.84
N ARG A 60 -4.45 -8.71 22.46
CA ARG A 60 -5.22 -8.53 21.21
C ARG A 60 -4.34 -8.77 19.97
N LEU A 61 -3.13 -8.24 19.95
CA LEU A 61 -2.15 -8.51 18.90
C LEU A 61 -1.71 -9.99 18.87
N ALA A 62 -1.53 -10.63 20.03
CA ALA A 62 -1.22 -12.05 20.12
C ALA A 62 -2.36 -12.93 19.59
N TRP A 63 -3.60 -12.56 19.91
CA TRP A 63 -4.77 -13.19 19.34
C TRP A 63 -4.77 -13.05 17.81
N LEU A 64 -4.59 -11.85 17.25
CA LEU A 64 -4.56 -11.64 15.79
C LEU A 64 -3.50 -12.51 15.11
N ARG A 65 -2.29 -12.59 15.67
CA ARG A 65 -1.24 -13.49 15.17
C ARG A 65 -1.68 -14.96 15.18
N SER A 66 -2.33 -15.40 16.26
CA SER A 66 -2.81 -16.78 16.38
C SER A 66 -3.88 -17.15 15.35
N GLN A 67 -4.62 -16.15 14.85
CA GLN A 67 -5.65 -16.36 13.84
C GLN A 67 -5.09 -16.44 12.41
N MET A 68 -3.82 -16.09 12.19
CA MET A 68 -3.27 -15.97 10.84
C MET A 68 -3.14 -17.34 10.16
N ILE A 69 -3.93 -17.57 9.10
CA ILE A 69 -3.91 -18.85 8.40
C ILE A 69 -2.57 -19.03 7.68
N GLY A 70 -1.85 -20.07 8.06
CA GLY A 70 -0.55 -20.42 7.51
C GLY A 70 0.61 -19.59 8.07
N ASN A 71 0.56 -19.20 9.35
CA ASN A 71 1.66 -18.49 10.02
C ASN A 71 2.94 -19.33 10.16
N ASP A 72 2.79 -20.65 10.32
CA ASP A 72 3.90 -21.58 10.58
C ASP A 72 4.24 -22.48 9.38
N VAL A 73 3.68 -22.20 8.19
CA VAL A 73 3.92 -23.04 7.02
C VAL A 73 5.35 -22.88 6.52
N GLU A 74 5.90 -23.98 6.02
CA GLU A 74 7.19 -24.02 5.36
C GLU A 74 7.03 -24.41 3.90
N PHE A 75 7.96 -23.97 3.07
CA PHE A 75 8.04 -24.37 1.67
C PHE A 75 9.47 -24.75 1.29
N GLU A 76 9.60 -25.55 0.24
CA GLU A 76 10.89 -25.94 -0.31
C GLU A 76 11.49 -24.80 -1.15
N SER A 77 12.65 -24.31 -0.74
CA SER A 77 13.45 -23.37 -1.50
C SER A 77 14.66 -24.07 -2.14
N PRO A 78 15.37 -23.43 -3.09
CA PRO A 78 16.65 -23.94 -3.59
C PRO A 78 17.71 -24.18 -2.51
N PHE A 79 17.56 -23.58 -1.33
CA PHE A 79 18.50 -23.67 -0.21
C PHE A 79 17.93 -24.48 0.98
N GLY A 80 16.89 -25.29 0.73
CA GLY A 80 16.21 -26.13 1.73
C GLY A 80 14.90 -25.53 2.22
N LYS A 81 14.29 -26.15 3.24
CA LYS A 81 13.03 -25.67 3.82
C LYS A 81 13.16 -24.27 4.40
N ARG A 82 12.18 -23.42 4.14
CA ARG A 82 12.06 -22.08 4.71
C ARG A 82 10.68 -21.85 5.27
N ARG A 83 10.62 -21.28 6.47
CA ARG A 83 9.39 -20.72 7.05
C ARG A 83 8.93 -19.53 6.20
N LEU A 84 7.65 -19.52 5.84
CA LEU A 84 7.04 -18.39 5.14
C LEU A 84 6.94 -17.20 6.11
N THR A 85 7.77 -16.18 5.92
CA THR A 85 7.75 -14.94 6.70
C THR A 85 7.17 -13.83 5.81
N TYR A 86 5.95 -13.37 6.09
CA TYR A 86 5.20 -12.51 5.17
C TYR A 86 5.43 -11.01 5.45
N ALA A 87 5.93 -10.27 4.46
CA ALA A 87 6.27 -8.84 4.55
C ALA A 87 5.76 -8.06 3.31
N ASP A 88 4.58 -8.44 2.80
CA ASP A 88 3.91 -7.80 1.65
C ASP A 88 2.42 -7.50 1.95
N TYR A 89 2.09 -7.16 3.21
CA TYR A 89 0.73 -6.79 3.61
C TYR A 89 0.22 -5.54 2.86
N THR A 90 1.12 -4.68 2.38
CA THR A 90 0.79 -3.54 1.52
C THR A 90 0.09 -3.97 0.23
N ALA A 91 0.43 -5.15 -0.29
CA ALA A 91 -0.21 -5.69 -1.48
C ALA A 91 -1.55 -6.37 -1.15
N SER A 92 -1.58 -7.20 -0.11
CA SER A 92 -2.79 -7.88 0.35
C SER A 92 -2.64 -8.37 1.78
N GLY A 93 -3.74 -8.37 2.53
CA GLY A 93 -3.80 -9.05 3.82
C GLY A 93 -3.78 -10.57 3.66
N ARG A 94 -3.73 -11.27 4.79
CA ARG A 94 -3.90 -12.73 4.86
C ARG A 94 -5.23 -13.08 5.52
N CYS A 95 -5.77 -14.26 5.22
CA CYS A 95 -7.00 -14.76 5.84
C CYS A 95 -6.81 -15.06 7.33
N LEU A 96 -7.89 -14.95 8.09
CA LEU A 96 -7.94 -15.22 9.52
C LEU A 96 -8.88 -16.39 9.81
N GLN A 97 -8.42 -17.37 10.60
CA GLN A 97 -9.18 -18.56 10.97
C GLN A 97 -10.53 -18.18 11.59
N PHE A 98 -10.52 -17.18 12.46
CA PHE A 98 -11.72 -16.60 13.06
C PHE A 98 -12.80 -16.21 12.02
N ILE A 99 -12.40 -15.49 10.97
CA ILE A 99 -13.35 -15.03 9.94
C ILE A 99 -13.82 -16.21 9.09
N GLU A 100 -12.92 -17.12 8.73
CA GLU A 100 -13.30 -18.31 7.95
C GLU A 100 -14.28 -19.19 8.72
N ASN A 101 -14.03 -19.44 10.01
CA ASN A 101 -14.92 -20.21 10.87
C ASN A 101 -16.26 -19.52 11.02
N TYR A 102 -16.29 -18.20 11.25
CA TYR A 102 -17.55 -17.46 11.33
C TYR A 102 -18.39 -17.64 10.07
N ILE A 103 -17.77 -17.53 8.90
CA ILE A 103 -18.47 -17.73 7.62
C ILE A 103 -18.97 -19.17 7.49
N ILE A 104 -18.13 -20.16 7.78
CA ILE A 104 -18.48 -21.59 7.66
C ILE A 104 -19.61 -21.98 8.63
N GLU A 105 -19.59 -21.45 9.85
CA GLU A 105 -20.47 -21.89 10.93
C GLU A 105 -21.75 -21.06 11.02
N ASN A 106 -21.72 -19.77 10.62
CA ASN A 106 -22.82 -18.84 10.86
C ASN A 106 -23.43 -18.26 9.58
N VAL A 107 -22.68 -18.19 8.47
CA VAL A 107 -23.18 -17.61 7.21
C VAL A 107 -23.64 -18.70 6.26
N LEU A 108 -22.76 -19.64 5.93
CA LEU A 108 -23.04 -20.68 4.92
C LEU A 108 -24.22 -21.59 5.26
N PRO A 109 -24.46 -22.02 6.52
CA PRO A 109 -25.59 -22.89 6.84
C PRO A 109 -26.96 -22.24 6.65
N PHE A 110 -27.03 -20.91 6.71
CA PHE A 110 -28.26 -20.12 6.58
C PHE A 110 -28.31 -19.27 5.31
N TYR A 111 -27.43 -19.59 4.34
CA TYR A 111 -27.30 -18.82 3.11
C TYR A 111 -28.57 -18.91 2.25
N GLY A 112 -29.15 -17.76 1.95
CA GLY A 112 -30.20 -17.56 0.94
C GLY A 112 -29.88 -16.33 0.09
N ASN A 113 -30.40 -16.27 -1.13
CA ASN A 113 -30.24 -15.06 -1.94
C ASN A 113 -30.94 -13.87 -1.26
N THR A 114 -30.38 -12.67 -1.41
CA THR A 114 -30.98 -11.43 -0.90
C THR A 114 -32.14 -10.97 -1.81
N HIS A 115 -32.79 -9.86 -1.47
CA HIS A 115 -33.92 -9.24 -2.20
C HIS A 115 -35.31 -9.85 -2.00
N THR A 116 -35.41 -11.02 -1.35
CA THR A 116 -36.69 -11.56 -0.86
C THR A 116 -36.52 -12.02 0.58
N SER A 117 -37.41 -11.58 1.47
CA SER A 117 -37.35 -11.88 2.91
C SER A 117 -38.48 -12.79 3.38
N ASP A 118 -39.22 -13.42 2.45
CA ASP A 118 -40.35 -14.28 2.77
C ASP A 118 -39.92 -15.62 3.39
N SER A 119 -38.71 -16.09 3.07
CA SER A 119 -38.12 -17.29 3.64
C SER A 119 -37.15 -16.95 4.77
N PHE A 120 -37.02 -17.86 5.75
CA PHE A 120 -36.10 -17.69 6.89
C PHE A 120 -34.67 -17.36 6.45
N VAL A 121 -34.12 -18.12 5.48
CA VAL A 121 -32.74 -17.94 5.00
C VAL A 121 -32.55 -16.65 4.20
N GLY A 122 -33.55 -16.25 3.40
CA GLY A 122 -33.54 -14.97 2.68
C GLY A 122 -33.56 -13.79 3.65
N HIS A 123 -34.47 -13.80 4.62
CA HIS A 123 -34.54 -12.79 5.68
C HIS A 123 -33.24 -12.70 6.48
N GLN A 124 -32.70 -13.84 6.93
CA GLN A 124 -31.49 -13.90 7.74
C GLN A 124 -30.28 -13.35 6.98
N THR A 125 -30.10 -13.75 5.72
CA THR A 125 -28.97 -13.30 4.90
C THR A 125 -29.08 -11.81 4.55
N THR A 126 -30.27 -11.33 4.17
CA THR A 126 -30.51 -9.90 3.95
C THR A 126 -30.19 -9.08 5.19
N LYS A 127 -30.62 -9.53 6.37
CA LYS A 127 -30.31 -8.87 7.63
C LYS A 127 -28.81 -8.80 7.89
N MET A 128 -28.07 -9.90 7.73
CA MET A 128 -26.61 -9.91 7.91
C MET A 128 -25.88 -8.96 6.95
N VAL A 129 -26.35 -8.88 5.69
CA VAL A 129 -25.76 -7.97 4.70
C VAL A 129 -26.01 -6.51 5.06
N HIS A 130 -27.22 -6.16 5.52
CA HIS A 130 -27.53 -4.81 5.99
C HIS A 130 -26.69 -4.44 7.21
N GLU A 131 -26.65 -5.32 8.23
CA GLU A 131 -25.81 -5.12 9.43
C GLU A 131 -24.33 -4.95 9.07
N ALA A 132 -23.81 -5.76 8.13
CA ALA A 132 -22.44 -5.63 7.64
C ALA A 132 -22.19 -4.29 6.92
N SER A 133 -23.15 -3.85 6.11
CA SER A 133 -23.06 -2.59 5.35
C SER A 133 -23.12 -1.38 6.28
N ASP A 134 -24.07 -1.36 7.20
CA ASP A 134 -24.23 -0.30 8.21
C ASP A 134 -23.00 -0.22 9.13
N TYR A 135 -22.46 -1.38 9.52
CA TYR A 135 -21.25 -1.44 10.33
C TYR A 135 -20.05 -0.80 9.61
N ILE A 136 -19.81 -1.17 8.36
CA ILE A 136 -18.73 -0.59 7.53
C ILE A 136 -18.95 0.92 7.34
N LYS A 137 -20.17 1.33 6.98
CA LYS A 137 -20.52 2.75 6.78
C LYS A 137 -20.25 3.56 8.03
N SER A 138 -20.64 3.05 9.20
CA SER A 138 -20.36 3.67 10.50
C SER A 138 -18.86 3.74 10.76
N CYS A 139 -18.10 2.66 10.53
CA CYS A 139 -16.64 2.65 10.71
C CYS A 139 -15.92 3.72 9.89
N LEU A 140 -16.47 4.09 8.73
CA LEU A 140 -15.93 5.13 7.85
C LEU A 140 -16.48 6.53 8.15
N GLY A 141 -17.34 6.69 9.17
CA GLY A 141 -17.97 7.96 9.51
C GLY A 141 -19.06 8.41 8.54
N GLY A 142 -19.56 7.52 7.69
CA GLY A 142 -20.64 7.82 6.74
C GLY A 142 -21.97 8.11 7.45
N LYS A 143 -22.70 9.10 6.93
CA LYS A 143 -24.02 9.54 7.43
C LYS A 143 -25.12 9.21 6.40
N GLU A 144 -26.34 9.68 6.66
CA GLU A 144 -27.50 9.45 5.79
C GLU A 144 -27.33 10.06 4.39
N ASP A 145 -26.65 11.21 4.29
CA ASP A 145 -26.34 11.88 3.02
C ASP A 145 -25.20 11.23 2.23
N ASP A 146 -24.60 10.17 2.77
CA ASP A 146 -23.58 9.38 2.11
C ASP A 146 -24.16 8.05 1.61
N ALA A 147 -23.57 7.50 0.55
CA ALA A 147 -23.92 6.21 -0.03
C ALA A 147 -22.70 5.28 0.01
N LEU A 148 -22.87 4.11 0.64
CA LEU A 148 -21.90 3.01 0.63
C LEU A 148 -22.21 2.06 -0.54
N VAL A 149 -21.30 1.96 -1.49
CA VAL A 149 -21.43 1.09 -2.66
C VAL A 149 -20.30 0.04 -2.65
N PHE A 150 -20.70 -1.22 -2.74
CA PHE A 150 -19.77 -2.33 -2.90
C PHE A 150 -19.54 -2.62 -4.37
N VAL A 151 -18.27 -2.74 -4.75
CA VAL A 151 -17.85 -2.69 -6.15
C VAL A 151 -16.80 -3.76 -6.42
N GLY A 152 -16.87 -4.41 -7.58
CA GLY A 152 -16.05 -5.54 -8.02
C GLY A 152 -14.79 -5.84 -7.17
N SER A 153 -13.61 -5.47 -7.66
CA SER A 153 -12.35 -5.77 -6.96
C SER A 153 -11.58 -4.51 -6.59
N GLY A 154 -11.58 -4.18 -5.29
CA GLY A 154 -10.75 -3.15 -4.67
C GLY A 154 -11.05 -1.71 -5.12
N THR A 155 -10.16 -0.80 -4.76
CA THR A 155 -10.24 0.64 -5.10
C THR A 155 -10.37 0.89 -6.60
N THR A 156 -9.80 0.05 -7.47
CA THR A 156 -9.98 0.18 -8.92
C THR A 156 -11.45 0.15 -9.33
N GLY A 157 -12.24 -0.75 -8.73
CA GLY A 157 -13.69 -0.81 -8.96
C GLY A 157 -14.40 0.42 -8.39
N ALA A 158 -13.94 0.93 -7.25
CA ALA A 158 -14.54 2.10 -6.57
C ALA A 158 -14.37 3.38 -7.36
N ILE A 159 -13.16 3.66 -7.85
CA ILE A 159 -12.87 4.83 -8.69
C ILE A 159 -13.65 4.74 -10.00
N LYS A 160 -13.71 3.55 -10.61
CA LYS A 160 -14.49 3.36 -11.83
C LYS A 160 -15.98 3.58 -11.58
N ARG A 161 -16.53 3.02 -10.50
CA ARG A 161 -17.93 3.22 -10.13
C ARG A 161 -18.24 4.69 -9.87
N LEU A 162 -17.35 5.42 -9.21
CA LEU A 162 -17.52 6.86 -9.01
C LEU A 162 -17.64 7.60 -10.37
N GLN A 163 -16.78 7.27 -11.34
CA GLN A 163 -16.88 7.85 -12.68
C GLN A 163 -18.21 7.53 -13.39
N GLU A 164 -18.73 6.32 -13.19
CA GLU A 164 -20.01 5.89 -13.76
C GLU A 164 -21.17 6.67 -13.17
N VAL A 165 -21.26 6.76 -11.83
CA VAL A 165 -22.36 7.48 -11.17
C VAL A 165 -22.27 9.00 -11.33
N MET A 166 -21.07 9.54 -11.61
CA MET A 166 -20.88 10.94 -12.00
C MET A 166 -21.22 11.21 -13.47
N GLY A 167 -21.40 10.17 -14.30
CA GLY A 167 -21.71 10.30 -15.73
C GLY A 167 -20.50 10.65 -16.62
N ILE A 168 -19.27 10.43 -16.15
CA ILE A 168 -18.02 10.76 -16.90
C ILE A 168 -17.26 9.52 -17.38
N ALA A 169 -17.78 8.33 -17.09
CA ALA A 169 -17.29 7.07 -17.62
C ALA A 169 -17.85 6.83 -19.03
N ILE A 170 -16.98 6.38 -19.95
CA ILE A 170 -17.41 5.93 -21.28
C ILE A 170 -16.51 4.78 -21.77
N PRO A 171 -16.99 3.89 -22.65
CA PRO A 171 -16.12 2.95 -23.34
C PRO A 171 -14.99 3.68 -24.09
N SER A 172 -13.77 3.15 -24.00
CA SER A 172 -12.57 3.79 -24.56
C SER A 172 -12.67 4.05 -26.07
N THR A 173 -13.40 3.22 -26.80
CA THR A 173 -13.66 3.35 -28.24
C THR A 173 -14.50 4.57 -28.61
N MET A 174 -15.25 5.14 -27.66
CA MET A 174 -16.16 6.27 -27.87
C MET A 174 -15.62 7.59 -27.31
N ARG A 175 -14.59 7.55 -26.46
CA ARG A 175 -14.04 8.71 -25.75
C ARG A 175 -13.74 9.89 -26.67
N GLU A 176 -12.95 9.67 -27.72
CA GLU A 176 -12.55 10.73 -28.66
C GLU A 176 -13.73 11.31 -29.45
N ARG A 177 -14.79 10.53 -29.67
CA ARG A 177 -16.00 11.02 -30.35
C ARG A 177 -16.81 11.92 -29.43
N VAL A 178 -16.97 11.51 -28.16
CA VAL A 178 -17.73 12.29 -27.18
C VAL A 178 -17.00 13.56 -26.76
N LEU A 179 -15.67 13.53 -26.59
CA LEU A 179 -14.89 14.73 -26.27
C LEU A 179 -14.97 15.82 -27.34
N LYS A 180 -15.26 15.47 -28.62
CA LYS A 180 -15.42 16.45 -29.70
C LYS A 180 -16.75 17.21 -29.64
N ILE A 181 -17.76 16.66 -28.98
CA ILE A 181 -19.11 17.24 -28.89
C ILE A 181 -19.45 17.75 -27.49
N LEU A 182 -18.74 17.27 -26.46
CA LEU A 182 -18.90 17.72 -25.08
C LEU A 182 -18.44 19.17 -24.95
N LYS A 183 -19.26 20.02 -24.34
CA LYS A 183 -18.86 21.40 -24.07
C LYS A 183 -17.78 21.42 -23.00
N ILE A 184 -16.86 22.38 -23.09
CA ILE A 184 -15.72 22.44 -22.17
C ILE A 184 -16.18 22.71 -20.73
N GLU A 185 -17.29 23.44 -20.56
CA GLU A 185 -17.89 23.78 -19.26
C GLU A 185 -18.48 22.55 -18.56
N GLU A 186 -18.91 21.54 -19.32
CA GLU A 186 -19.45 20.27 -18.82
C GLU A 186 -18.33 19.28 -18.44
N ARG A 187 -17.10 19.56 -18.87
CA ARG A 187 -15.97 18.66 -18.67
C ARG A 187 -15.36 18.86 -17.30
N TRP A 188 -15.46 17.84 -16.45
CA TRP A 188 -14.82 17.81 -15.14
C TRP A 188 -13.31 18.05 -15.21
N VAL A 189 -12.76 18.70 -14.19
CA VAL A 189 -11.33 18.84 -13.94
C VAL A 189 -10.97 18.00 -12.72
N ILE A 190 -10.07 17.03 -12.90
CA ILE A 190 -9.65 16.11 -11.85
C ILE A 190 -8.19 16.36 -11.52
N PHE A 191 -7.91 16.80 -10.30
CA PHE A 191 -6.56 16.92 -9.77
C PHE A 191 -6.12 15.60 -9.15
N VAL A 192 -4.94 15.11 -9.50
CA VAL A 192 -4.39 13.87 -8.96
C VAL A 192 -2.98 14.11 -8.41
N GLY A 193 -2.61 13.39 -7.36
CA GLY A 193 -1.33 13.57 -6.68
C GLY A 193 -0.15 12.91 -7.38
N PRO A 194 1.05 13.09 -6.81
CA PRO A 194 2.26 12.44 -7.31
C PRO A 194 2.40 10.98 -6.87
N PHE A 195 1.66 10.56 -5.84
CA PHE A 195 1.76 9.23 -5.25
C PHE A 195 0.81 8.21 -5.86
N GLU A 196 0.04 8.59 -6.89
CA GLU A 196 -1.09 7.79 -7.32
C GLU A 196 -0.70 6.41 -7.82
N HIS A 197 -1.39 5.41 -7.27
CA HIS A 197 -1.49 4.10 -7.89
C HIS A 197 -2.11 4.24 -9.28
N HIS A 198 -1.73 3.37 -10.22
CA HIS A 198 -2.26 3.38 -11.59
C HIS A 198 -3.80 3.42 -11.65
N SER A 199 -4.49 2.80 -10.69
CA SER A 199 -5.94 2.86 -10.54
C SER A 199 -6.48 4.28 -10.35
N ASN A 200 -5.77 5.13 -9.61
CA ASN A 200 -6.14 6.52 -9.33
C ASN A 200 -5.45 7.54 -10.26
N LEU A 201 -4.90 7.07 -11.39
CA LEU A 201 -4.34 7.94 -12.44
C LEU A 201 -4.87 7.57 -13.83
N LEU A 202 -4.64 6.33 -14.25
CA LEU A 202 -5.01 5.87 -15.59
C LEU A 202 -6.53 5.85 -15.76
N SER A 203 -7.27 5.51 -14.71
CA SER A 203 -8.73 5.51 -14.74
C SER A 203 -9.28 6.90 -15.07
N TRP A 204 -8.79 7.96 -14.39
CA TRP A 204 -9.18 9.34 -14.68
C TRP A 204 -8.73 9.79 -16.07
N ARG A 205 -7.50 9.46 -16.50
CA ARG A 205 -6.99 9.80 -17.84
C ARG A 205 -7.87 9.21 -18.96
N GLN A 206 -8.50 8.06 -18.72
CA GLN A 206 -9.39 7.39 -19.67
C GLN A 206 -10.87 7.76 -19.52
N SER A 207 -11.22 8.63 -18.56
CA SER A 207 -12.55 9.22 -18.45
C SER A 207 -12.75 10.39 -19.43
N LEU A 208 -13.93 11.02 -19.39
CA LEU A 208 -14.22 12.27 -20.12
C LEU A 208 -13.57 13.50 -19.47
N ALA A 209 -13.05 13.40 -18.26
CA ALA A 209 -12.47 14.52 -17.55
C ALA A 209 -11.14 15.02 -18.14
N GLU A 210 -10.75 16.22 -17.75
CA GLU A 210 -9.39 16.73 -17.88
C GLU A 210 -8.62 16.42 -16.59
N VAL A 211 -7.44 15.83 -16.72
CA VAL A 211 -6.64 15.39 -15.56
C VAL A 211 -5.44 16.30 -15.41
N ILE A 212 -5.29 16.86 -14.21
CA ILE A 212 -4.18 17.73 -13.83
C ILE A 212 -3.35 17.01 -12.77
N GLU A 213 -2.12 16.67 -13.13
CA GLU A 213 -1.18 15.98 -12.25
C GLU A 213 -0.41 16.99 -11.41
N ILE A 214 -0.56 16.92 -10.09
CA ILE A 214 0.18 17.73 -9.13
C ILE A 214 1.47 17.01 -8.79
N GLY A 215 2.58 17.74 -8.92
CA GLY A 215 3.93 17.22 -8.68
C GLY A 215 4.29 17.10 -7.21
N LEU A 216 5.59 16.83 -7.00
CA LEU A 216 6.21 16.83 -5.69
C LEU A 216 6.91 18.16 -5.46
N ASN A 217 6.91 18.62 -4.21
CA ASN A 217 7.75 19.73 -3.78
C ASN A 217 9.21 19.27 -3.56
N GLU A 218 10.07 20.18 -3.09
CA GLU A 218 11.49 19.91 -2.85
C GLU A 218 11.72 18.83 -1.77
N GLU A 219 10.79 18.70 -0.81
CA GLU A 219 10.84 17.65 0.21
C GLU A 219 10.28 16.30 -0.25
N GLY A 220 9.88 16.15 -1.51
CA GLY A 220 9.28 14.91 -2.02
C GLY A 220 7.90 14.62 -1.44
N LEU A 221 7.16 15.66 -1.04
CA LEU A 221 5.76 15.64 -0.60
C LEU A 221 4.86 16.24 -1.69
N VAL A 222 3.54 16.11 -1.56
CA VAL A 222 2.60 16.73 -2.52
C VAL A 222 2.84 18.24 -2.57
N ASP A 223 2.99 18.81 -3.77
CA ASP A 223 3.14 20.25 -3.94
C ASP A 223 1.79 20.97 -3.78
N VAL A 224 1.50 21.37 -2.54
CA VAL A 224 0.26 22.06 -2.16
C VAL A 224 0.14 23.43 -2.82
N GLU A 225 1.25 24.14 -3.06
CA GLU A 225 1.21 25.44 -3.70
C GLU A 225 0.93 25.31 -5.20
N ALA A 226 1.52 24.30 -5.86
CA ALA A 226 1.15 23.97 -7.24
C ALA A 226 -0.33 23.59 -7.36
N LEU A 227 -0.87 22.79 -6.43
CA LEU A 227 -2.30 22.47 -6.38
C LEU A 227 -3.15 23.74 -6.26
N LYS A 228 -2.81 24.64 -5.33
CA LYS A 228 -3.51 25.91 -5.14
C LYS A 228 -3.53 26.76 -6.40
N ASN A 229 -2.38 26.92 -7.08
CA ASN A 229 -2.27 27.68 -8.32
C ASN A 229 -3.16 27.09 -9.44
N GLN A 230 -3.23 25.75 -9.53
CA GLN A 230 -4.10 25.07 -10.48
C GLN A 230 -5.58 25.28 -10.12
N LEU A 231 -5.95 25.17 -8.84
CA LEU A 231 -7.31 25.42 -8.38
C LEU A 231 -7.77 26.85 -8.69
N GLU A 232 -6.94 27.87 -8.43
CA GLU A 232 -7.22 29.26 -8.79
C GLU A 232 -7.43 29.47 -10.29
N THR A 233 -6.67 28.75 -11.11
CA THR A 233 -6.78 28.81 -12.56
C THR A 233 -8.11 28.23 -13.03
N TYR A 234 -8.46 27.03 -12.55
CA TYR A 234 -9.67 26.34 -12.99
C TYR A 234 -10.96 26.86 -12.33
N GLN A 235 -10.90 27.45 -11.14
CA GLN A 235 -12.05 28.10 -10.51
C GLN A 235 -12.69 29.16 -11.42
N ARG A 236 -11.88 29.89 -12.18
CA ARG A 236 -12.34 30.92 -13.14
C ARG A 236 -13.07 30.34 -14.36
N THR A 237 -12.98 29.03 -14.59
CA THR A 237 -13.60 28.35 -15.74
C THR A 237 -15.04 27.91 -15.47
N ASN A 238 -15.50 27.96 -14.22
CA ASN A 238 -16.82 27.49 -13.78
C ASN A 238 -17.11 26.01 -14.13
N ARG A 239 -16.05 25.21 -14.31
CA ARG A 239 -16.13 23.76 -14.54
C ARG A 239 -16.21 23.03 -13.20
N PRO A 240 -16.88 21.87 -13.13
CA PRO A 240 -16.87 21.06 -11.92
C PRO A 240 -15.47 20.50 -11.67
N MET A 241 -15.01 20.60 -10.41
CA MET A 241 -13.65 20.23 -10.00
C MET A 241 -13.67 19.15 -8.93
N LEU A 242 -12.70 18.24 -8.97
CA LEU A 242 -12.51 17.19 -7.97
C LEU A 242 -11.02 16.90 -7.79
N GLY A 243 -10.57 16.74 -6.56
CA GLY A 243 -9.26 16.18 -6.22
C GLY A 243 -9.38 14.70 -5.88
N SER A 244 -8.54 13.85 -6.48
CA SER A 244 -8.46 12.42 -6.17
C SER A 244 -7.03 12.06 -5.79
N PHE A 245 -6.75 11.97 -4.48
CA PHE A 245 -5.39 11.81 -3.96
C PHE A 245 -5.23 10.51 -3.16
N SER A 246 -4.07 9.88 -3.26
CA SER A 246 -3.71 8.78 -2.36
C SER A 246 -3.50 9.29 -0.93
N ALA A 247 -4.20 8.71 0.04
CA ALA A 247 -4.04 9.05 1.46
C ALA A 247 -2.67 8.60 2.01
N CYS A 248 -2.09 7.58 1.40
CA CYS A 248 -0.75 7.09 1.69
C CYS A 248 -0.13 6.45 0.45
N SER A 249 1.14 6.73 0.18
CA SER A 249 1.87 6.07 -0.91
C SER A 249 2.02 4.57 -0.63
N ASN A 250 1.60 3.73 -1.57
CA ASN A 250 1.86 2.28 -1.53
C ASN A 250 3.33 1.93 -1.85
N VAL A 251 4.15 2.93 -2.18
CA VAL A 251 5.57 2.79 -2.46
C VAL A 251 6.38 3.13 -1.22
N THR A 252 6.26 4.36 -0.74
CA THR A 252 7.14 4.90 0.31
C THR A 252 6.51 4.90 1.71
N GLY A 253 5.21 4.59 1.80
CA GLY A 253 4.43 4.71 3.03
C GLY A 253 4.15 6.15 3.46
N ILE A 254 4.62 7.16 2.71
CA ILE A 254 4.44 8.57 3.08
C ILE A 254 2.95 8.90 3.08
N TYR A 255 2.51 9.52 4.18
CA TYR A 255 1.14 10.01 4.32
C TYR A 255 0.93 11.33 3.59
N THR A 256 -0.24 11.47 2.99
CA THR A 256 -0.77 12.76 2.54
C THR A 256 -1.58 13.37 3.67
N ASP A 257 -1.44 14.68 3.91
CA ASP A 257 -2.34 15.41 4.84
C ASP A 257 -3.72 15.59 4.20
N THR A 258 -4.49 14.51 4.23
CA THR A 258 -5.82 14.43 3.60
C THR A 258 -6.79 15.51 4.07
N ARG A 259 -6.72 15.93 5.34
CA ARG A 259 -7.60 16.98 5.89
C ARG A 259 -7.20 18.36 5.40
N ALA A 260 -5.91 18.66 5.33
CA ALA A 260 -5.43 19.91 4.76
C ALA A 260 -5.76 20.02 3.26
N LEU A 261 -5.57 18.93 2.50
CA LEU A 261 -5.93 18.89 1.08
C LEU A 261 -7.44 19.05 0.87
N ALA A 262 -8.28 18.39 1.67
CA ALA A 262 -9.72 18.55 1.62
C ALA A 262 -10.14 20.01 1.84
N SER A 263 -9.60 20.64 2.89
CA SER A 263 -9.85 22.05 3.21
C SER A 263 -9.49 22.97 2.05
N LEU A 264 -8.35 22.73 1.40
CA LEU A 264 -7.91 23.49 0.25
C LEU A 264 -8.85 23.29 -0.95
N LEU A 265 -9.19 22.04 -1.30
CA LEU A 265 -10.07 21.72 -2.42
C LEU A 265 -11.44 22.39 -2.25
N HIS A 266 -12.05 22.24 -1.08
CA HIS A 266 -13.36 22.82 -0.79
C HIS A 266 -13.34 24.36 -0.79
N HIS A 267 -12.24 24.99 -0.34
CA HIS A 267 -12.10 26.45 -0.42
C HIS A 267 -12.26 26.98 -1.86
N TYR A 268 -11.82 26.20 -2.85
CA TYR A 268 -11.95 26.54 -4.27
C TYR A 268 -13.18 25.92 -4.95
N GLY A 269 -14.06 25.25 -4.19
CA GLY A 269 -15.28 24.62 -4.70
C GLY A 269 -15.06 23.28 -5.41
N ALA A 270 -13.92 22.64 -5.19
CA ALA A 270 -13.62 21.30 -5.69
C ALA A 270 -14.00 20.23 -4.65
N PHE A 271 -14.47 19.06 -5.11
CA PHE A 271 -14.72 17.91 -4.24
C PHE A 271 -13.41 17.21 -3.81
N ALA A 272 -13.37 16.63 -2.62
CA ALA A 272 -12.21 15.95 -2.05
C ALA A 272 -12.40 14.42 -1.96
N CYS A 273 -11.69 13.68 -2.80
CA CYS A 273 -11.73 12.22 -2.87
C CYS A 273 -10.38 11.60 -2.51
N PHE A 274 -10.39 10.53 -1.74
CA PHE A 274 -9.16 9.91 -1.25
C PHE A 274 -9.10 8.40 -1.44
N ASP A 275 -7.97 7.93 -1.98
CA ASP A 275 -7.61 6.51 -2.06
C ASP A 275 -6.94 6.07 -0.75
N PHE A 276 -7.67 5.31 0.06
CA PHE A 276 -7.20 4.72 1.30
C PHE A 276 -6.75 3.26 1.12
N ALA A 277 -6.48 2.77 -0.09
CA ALA A 277 -6.10 1.37 -0.30
C ALA A 277 -4.87 0.97 0.53
N ALA A 278 -3.84 1.82 0.60
CA ALA A 278 -2.63 1.51 1.37
C ALA A 278 -2.84 1.70 2.89
N SER A 279 -3.46 2.81 3.30
CA SER A 279 -3.56 3.21 4.70
C SER A 279 -4.80 2.68 5.44
N GLY A 280 -5.85 2.30 4.72
CA GLY A 280 -7.15 1.91 5.29
C GLY A 280 -7.11 0.79 6.33
N PRO A 281 -6.24 -0.23 6.21
CA PRO A 281 -6.09 -1.24 7.26
C PRO A 281 -5.51 -0.71 8.58
N TYR A 282 -4.98 0.52 8.60
CA TYR A 282 -4.12 1.02 9.68
C TYR A 282 -4.61 2.31 10.33
N VAL A 283 -5.28 3.19 9.59
CA VAL A 283 -5.66 4.53 10.07
C VAL A 283 -7.16 4.63 10.38
N ASP A 284 -7.53 5.55 11.27
CA ASP A 284 -8.92 5.96 11.43
C ASP A 284 -9.38 6.74 10.19
N ILE A 285 -10.61 6.48 9.75
CA ILE A 285 -11.21 7.09 8.57
C ILE A 285 -12.57 7.66 8.97
N ASP A 286 -12.76 8.95 8.74
CA ASP A 286 -13.99 9.65 9.11
C ASP A 286 -14.45 10.56 7.95
N MET A 287 -15.54 10.21 7.29
CA MET A 287 -16.01 10.86 6.05
C MET A 287 -16.24 12.35 6.23
N ARG A 288 -17.02 12.76 7.24
CA ARG A 288 -17.37 14.19 7.50
C ARG A 288 -17.85 14.95 6.26
N SER A 289 -18.59 14.28 5.39
CA SER A 289 -19.17 14.87 4.17
C SER A 289 -19.88 16.20 4.47
N GLY A 290 -19.59 17.23 3.66
CA GLY A 290 -20.09 18.59 3.82
C GLY A 290 -19.32 19.49 4.80
N GLU A 291 -18.37 18.95 5.57
CA GLU A 291 -17.46 19.74 6.40
C GLU A 291 -16.25 20.23 5.59
N ILE A 292 -15.61 21.34 6.00
CA ILE A 292 -14.51 21.94 5.21
C ILE A 292 -13.31 21.00 5.06
N ASP A 293 -12.98 20.20 6.09
CA ASP A 293 -11.94 19.17 6.07
C ASP A 293 -12.52 17.76 5.81
N GLY A 294 -13.78 17.71 5.37
CA GLY A 294 -14.50 16.49 5.02
C GLY A 294 -14.04 15.86 3.72
N TYR A 295 -14.48 14.63 3.48
CA TYR A 295 -14.26 13.91 2.24
C TYR A 295 -15.60 13.77 1.52
N ASP A 296 -15.58 13.81 0.20
CA ASP A 296 -16.74 13.56 -0.66
C ASP A 296 -16.72 12.15 -1.25
N ALA A 297 -15.55 11.51 -1.33
CA ALA A 297 -15.46 10.08 -1.60
C ALA A 297 -14.24 9.42 -0.97
N ILE A 298 -14.42 8.16 -0.58
CA ILE A 298 -13.40 7.27 -0.02
C ILE A 298 -13.36 6.00 -0.84
N PHE A 299 -12.17 5.64 -1.31
CA PHE A 299 -11.94 4.38 -2.02
C PHE A 299 -11.14 3.42 -1.16
N LEU A 300 -11.60 2.17 -1.06
CA LEU A 300 -10.96 1.15 -0.24
C LEU A 300 -10.82 -0.20 -0.93
N SER A 301 -9.75 -0.90 -0.53
CA SER A 301 -9.46 -2.29 -0.88
C SER A 301 -9.43 -3.16 0.38
N PRO A 302 -10.58 -3.64 0.87
CA PRO A 302 -10.67 -4.54 2.02
C PRO A 302 -9.77 -5.78 1.94
N HIS A 303 -9.43 -6.28 0.74
CA HIS A 303 -8.47 -7.38 0.61
C HIS A 303 -7.07 -7.10 1.21
N LYS A 304 -6.74 -5.83 1.49
CA LYS A 304 -5.51 -5.41 2.18
C LYS A 304 -5.61 -5.43 3.70
N PHE A 305 -6.81 -5.64 4.25
CA PHE A 305 -7.03 -5.78 5.69
C PHE A 305 -6.69 -7.21 6.13
N ALA A 306 -6.23 -7.37 7.38
CA ALA A 306 -6.09 -8.69 7.97
C ALA A 306 -7.48 -9.38 8.00
N GLY A 307 -7.59 -10.54 7.35
CA GLY A 307 -8.84 -11.27 7.18
C GLY A 307 -9.70 -10.84 5.99
N GLY A 308 -9.29 -9.80 5.27
CA GLY A 308 -10.04 -9.24 4.15
C GLY A 308 -9.92 -9.89 2.77
N PRO A 309 -8.94 -10.76 2.43
CA PRO A 309 -8.89 -11.38 1.10
C PRO A 309 -10.21 -12.04 0.68
N GLY A 310 -10.66 -11.78 -0.55
CA GLY A 310 -11.97 -12.22 -1.05
C GLY A 310 -13.12 -11.24 -0.79
N SER A 311 -12.85 -10.10 -0.16
CA SER A 311 -13.81 -9.00 0.03
C SER A 311 -13.95 -8.12 -1.23
N PRO A 312 -15.06 -7.37 -1.39
CA PRO A 312 -15.26 -6.47 -2.51
C PRO A 312 -14.50 -5.16 -2.29
N GLY A 313 -14.34 -4.36 -3.35
CA GLY A 313 -13.98 -2.95 -3.20
C GLY A 313 -15.11 -2.17 -2.53
N ILE A 314 -14.76 -1.03 -1.94
CA ILE A 314 -15.71 -0.13 -1.27
C ILE A 314 -15.55 1.28 -1.83
N LEU A 315 -16.67 1.89 -2.18
CA LEU A 315 -16.85 3.32 -2.42
C LEU A 315 -17.82 3.85 -1.35
N LEU A 316 -17.36 4.75 -0.48
CA LEU A 316 -18.26 5.59 0.30
C LEU A 316 -18.22 6.98 -0.33
N MET A 317 -19.37 7.53 -0.72
CA MET A 317 -19.43 8.84 -1.37
C MET A 317 -20.57 9.70 -0.85
N SER A 318 -20.40 11.01 -0.89
CA SER A 318 -21.49 11.95 -0.72
C SER A 318 -22.50 11.78 -1.86
N LYS A 319 -23.79 11.74 -1.54
CA LYS A 319 -24.85 11.61 -2.56
C LYS A 319 -24.86 12.78 -3.55
N ILE A 320 -24.24 13.91 -3.25
CA ILE A 320 -24.06 15.01 -4.21
C ILE A 320 -23.24 14.61 -5.44
N LEU A 321 -22.38 13.59 -5.34
CA LEU A 321 -21.63 13.07 -6.48
C LEU A 321 -22.46 12.12 -7.35
N TYR A 322 -23.64 11.69 -6.89
CA TYR A 322 -24.55 10.84 -7.67
C TYR A 322 -25.33 11.68 -8.68
N ARG A 323 -25.07 11.47 -9.98
CA ARG A 323 -25.65 12.25 -11.08
C ARG A 323 -26.63 11.45 -11.95
N LEU A 324 -26.94 10.22 -11.55
CA LEU A 324 -27.85 9.31 -12.27
C LEU A 324 -29.27 9.24 -11.66
N GLN A 325 -29.67 10.18 -10.79
CA GLN A 325 -30.98 10.15 -10.13
C GLN A 325 -32.14 10.08 -11.13
N SER A 326 -32.05 10.84 -12.21
CA SER A 326 -33.06 10.91 -13.28
C SER A 326 -32.69 10.07 -14.51
N SER A 327 -31.85 9.06 -14.33
CA SER A 327 -31.36 8.18 -15.41
C SER A 327 -31.27 6.74 -14.90
N PRO A 328 -31.07 5.75 -15.78
CA PRO A 328 -30.75 4.40 -15.34
C PRO A 328 -29.49 4.40 -14.43
N PRO A 329 -29.39 3.47 -13.45
CA PRO A 329 -28.20 3.32 -12.62
C PRO A 329 -26.97 2.92 -13.44
N SER A 330 -25.79 2.94 -12.83
CA SER A 330 -24.54 2.61 -13.55
C SER A 330 -24.58 1.20 -14.18
N THR A 331 -25.25 0.28 -13.48
CA THR A 331 -25.47 -1.10 -13.90
C THR A 331 -26.94 -1.45 -13.71
N CYS A 332 -27.69 -1.66 -14.79
CA CYS A 332 -29.06 -2.14 -14.69
C CYS A 332 -29.10 -3.66 -14.49
N GLY A 333 -29.96 -4.13 -13.58
CA GLY A 333 -30.16 -5.55 -13.36
C GLY A 333 -31.31 -5.84 -12.40
N GLY A 334 -31.51 -7.12 -12.06
CA GLY A 334 -32.46 -7.47 -11.00
C GLY A 334 -32.07 -6.81 -9.67
N GLY A 335 -33.05 -6.42 -8.86
CA GLY A 335 -32.80 -5.77 -7.57
C GLY A 335 -32.61 -4.24 -7.62
N THR A 336 -32.45 -3.63 -8.80
CA THR A 336 -32.32 -2.16 -8.93
C THR A 336 -33.62 -1.45 -9.31
N VAL A 337 -34.71 -2.21 -9.46
CA VAL A 337 -35.99 -1.74 -10.02
C VAL A 337 -37.14 -2.05 -9.07
N SER A 338 -38.07 -1.12 -8.98
CA SER A 338 -39.37 -1.31 -8.32
C SER A 338 -40.41 -1.86 -9.30
N TYR A 339 -40.30 -1.51 -10.59
CA TYR A 339 -41.25 -1.95 -11.63
C TYR A 339 -40.62 -1.95 -13.02
N VAL A 340 -40.93 -2.98 -13.81
CA VAL A 340 -40.55 -3.11 -15.23
C VAL A 340 -41.72 -3.68 -15.99
N ASN A 341 -42.01 -3.14 -17.18
CA ASN A 341 -43.07 -3.64 -18.06
C ASN A 341 -42.52 -3.99 -19.47
N PRO A 342 -43.26 -4.75 -20.29
CA PRO A 342 -42.81 -5.16 -21.62
C PRO A 342 -43.15 -4.15 -22.74
N TYR A 343 -43.75 -2.99 -22.42
CA TYR A 343 -44.38 -2.10 -23.38
C TYR A 343 -43.54 -0.85 -23.70
N ASP A 344 -43.06 -0.14 -22.68
CA ASP A 344 -42.22 1.06 -22.84
C ASP A 344 -41.11 1.07 -21.78
N GLU A 345 -39.86 1.22 -22.22
CA GLU A 345 -38.70 1.30 -21.32
C GLU A 345 -38.77 2.52 -20.39
N LYS A 346 -39.46 3.59 -20.79
CA LYS A 346 -39.64 4.81 -19.99
C LYS A 346 -40.50 4.62 -18.74
N ASP A 347 -41.31 3.57 -18.71
CA ASP A 347 -42.12 3.21 -17.56
C ASP A 347 -41.33 2.41 -16.51
N THR A 348 -40.05 2.11 -16.78
CA THR A 348 -39.17 1.44 -15.82
C THR A 348 -38.95 2.33 -14.60
N LEU A 349 -39.39 1.88 -13.44
CA LEU A 349 -39.19 2.57 -12.17
C LEU A 349 -37.99 1.94 -11.47
N TYR A 350 -36.88 2.67 -11.41
CA TYR A 350 -35.70 2.29 -10.64
C TYR A 350 -35.88 2.65 -9.16
N CYS A 351 -35.26 1.90 -8.24
CA CYS A 351 -35.33 2.18 -6.80
C CYS A 351 -34.85 3.61 -6.50
N ASP A 352 -35.36 4.30 -5.47
CA ASP A 352 -34.89 5.67 -5.16
C ASP A 352 -33.59 5.67 -4.33
N ASN A 353 -33.36 4.61 -3.55
CA ASN A 353 -32.18 4.48 -2.70
C ASN A 353 -30.92 4.23 -3.54
N VAL A 354 -29.94 5.13 -3.47
CA VAL A 354 -28.68 5.06 -4.23
C VAL A 354 -27.90 3.77 -3.99
N GLU A 355 -27.85 3.26 -2.76
CA GLU A 355 -27.11 2.04 -2.44
C GLU A 355 -27.76 0.81 -3.09
N GLU A 356 -29.10 0.71 -3.05
CA GLU A 356 -29.86 -0.35 -3.71
C GLU A 356 -29.78 -0.25 -5.24
N ARG A 357 -29.88 0.97 -5.79
CA ARG A 357 -29.75 1.25 -7.24
C ARG A 357 -28.44 0.74 -7.82
N GLU A 358 -27.38 0.76 -7.03
CA GLU A 358 -26.02 0.46 -7.48
C GLU A 358 -25.52 -0.95 -7.06
N ASP A 359 -26.37 -1.75 -6.40
CA ASP A 359 -26.13 -3.14 -5.98
C ASP A 359 -26.86 -4.14 -6.90
N ALA A 360 -26.69 -3.96 -8.22
CA ALA A 360 -27.39 -4.74 -9.24
C ALA A 360 -27.09 -6.24 -9.20
N GLY A 361 -28.14 -7.04 -9.39
CA GLY A 361 -28.09 -8.49 -9.45
C GLY A 361 -28.05 -9.15 -8.07
N THR A 362 -27.50 -10.37 -8.02
CA THR A 362 -27.24 -11.02 -6.74
C THR A 362 -26.11 -10.29 -6.03
N SER A 363 -26.38 -9.85 -4.81
CA SER A 363 -25.45 -9.06 -4.02
C SER A 363 -24.17 -9.85 -3.69
N GLN A 364 -23.09 -9.15 -3.36
CA GLN A 364 -21.82 -9.74 -2.96
C GLN A 364 -21.86 -10.20 -1.49
N ILE A 365 -22.83 -11.05 -1.15
CA ILE A 365 -23.28 -11.39 0.21
C ILE A 365 -22.11 -11.77 1.14
N ILE A 366 -21.42 -12.87 0.83
CA ILE A 366 -20.33 -13.40 1.67
C ILE A 366 -19.18 -12.40 1.71
N GLN A 367 -18.92 -11.71 0.60
CA GLN A 367 -17.86 -10.74 0.49
C GLN A 367 -18.12 -9.51 1.38
N LYS A 368 -19.37 -8.99 1.42
CA LYS A 368 -19.77 -7.88 2.30
C LYS A 368 -19.62 -8.25 3.77
N ILE A 369 -20.06 -9.44 4.17
CA ILE A 369 -19.91 -9.94 5.54
C ILE A 369 -18.43 -10.12 5.90
N ARG A 370 -17.62 -10.65 4.98
CA ARG A 370 -16.17 -10.78 5.19
C ARG A 370 -15.50 -9.42 5.37
N ALA A 371 -15.88 -8.43 4.55
CA ALA A 371 -15.37 -7.08 4.67
C ALA A 371 -15.70 -6.50 6.05
N SER A 372 -16.93 -6.66 6.54
CA SER A 372 -17.33 -6.12 7.84
C SER A 372 -16.57 -6.77 8.99
N LEU A 373 -16.33 -8.09 8.92
CA LEU A 373 -15.49 -8.80 9.89
C LEU A 373 -14.03 -8.34 9.87
N ALA A 374 -13.46 -8.04 8.69
CA ALA A 374 -12.11 -7.49 8.59
C ALA A 374 -12.01 -6.07 9.19
N PHE A 375 -13.04 -5.24 9.01
CA PHE A 375 -13.18 -3.97 9.71
C PHE A 375 -13.31 -4.17 11.21
N TRP A 376 -14.10 -5.14 11.65
CA TRP A 376 -14.27 -5.47 13.06
C TRP A 376 -12.94 -5.86 13.73
N VAL A 377 -12.11 -6.66 13.06
CA VAL A 377 -10.77 -7.00 13.57
C VAL A 377 -9.92 -5.74 13.77
N LYS A 378 -9.95 -4.81 12.82
CA LYS A 378 -9.23 -3.52 12.93
C LYS A 378 -9.73 -2.70 14.12
N GLU A 379 -11.05 -2.56 14.29
CA GLU A 379 -11.64 -1.84 15.44
C GLU A 379 -11.25 -2.49 16.77
N TYR A 380 -11.30 -3.82 16.83
CA TYR A 380 -10.97 -4.59 18.03
C TYR A 380 -9.50 -4.39 18.46
N ILE A 381 -8.55 -4.36 17.52
CA ILE A 381 -7.15 -4.04 17.83
C ILE A 381 -7.01 -2.59 18.29
N GLY A 382 -7.70 -1.67 17.61
CA GLY A 382 -7.74 -0.26 17.93
C GLY A 382 -6.65 0.57 17.26
N TYR A 383 -7.05 1.76 16.80
CA TYR A 383 -6.21 2.66 16.00
C TYR A 383 -4.93 3.13 16.70
N GLU A 384 -5.01 3.50 17.98
CA GLU A 384 -3.85 3.96 18.75
C GLU A 384 -2.80 2.86 18.91
N VAL A 385 -3.24 1.60 19.06
CA VAL A 385 -2.34 0.44 19.13
C VAL A 385 -1.64 0.24 17.79
N ILE A 386 -2.38 0.30 16.69
CA ILE A 386 -1.84 0.17 15.34
C ILE A 386 -0.83 1.29 15.05
N GLU A 387 -1.20 2.54 15.25
CA GLU A 387 -0.33 3.71 15.00
C GLU A 387 0.97 3.63 15.81
N ASN A 388 0.89 3.31 17.11
CA ASN A 388 2.07 3.20 17.97
C ASN A 388 3.04 2.10 17.48
N HIS A 389 2.52 0.96 17.06
CA HIS A 389 3.34 -0.14 16.55
C HIS A 389 3.95 0.17 15.17
N GLU A 390 3.18 0.75 14.24
CA GLU A 390 3.69 1.19 12.93
C GLU A 390 4.82 2.21 13.09
N ASN A 391 4.60 3.26 13.90
CA ASN A 391 5.59 4.30 14.17
C ASN A 391 6.87 3.72 14.80
N LYS A 392 6.72 2.78 15.73
CA LYS A 392 7.85 2.10 16.37
C LYS A 392 8.66 1.30 15.36
N PHE A 393 8.02 0.46 14.55
CA PHE A 393 8.73 -0.39 13.58
C PHE A 393 9.40 0.44 12.50
N VAL A 394 8.74 1.46 11.95
CA VAL A 394 9.35 2.28 10.90
C VAL A 394 10.53 3.10 11.43
N ALA A 395 10.43 3.67 12.64
CA ALA A 395 11.55 4.39 13.26
C ALA A 395 12.75 3.46 13.52
N MET A 396 12.51 2.27 14.08
CA MET A 396 13.56 1.26 14.31
C MET A 396 14.22 0.82 13.00
N ALA A 397 13.43 0.57 11.95
CA ALA A 397 13.94 0.13 10.66
C ALA A 397 14.77 1.22 9.97
N LEU A 398 14.29 2.47 9.94
CA LEU A 398 15.04 3.59 9.38
C LEU A 398 16.35 3.84 10.14
N ASN A 399 16.32 3.87 11.48
CA ASN A 399 17.53 4.04 12.30
C ASN A 399 18.59 2.97 12.04
N ARG A 400 18.17 1.73 11.74
CA ARG A 400 19.08 0.63 11.44
C ARG A 400 19.61 0.63 10.01
N LEU A 401 18.76 0.94 9.03
CA LEU A 401 19.10 0.77 7.62
C LEU A 401 19.76 2.01 6.99
N LEU A 402 19.42 3.23 7.42
CA LEU A 402 19.95 4.46 6.83
C LEU A 402 21.49 4.60 6.92
N PRO A 403 22.17 4.14 8.00
CA PRO A 403 23.63 4.18 8.05
C PRO A 403 24.33 3.26 7.04
N ASN A 404 23.63 2.32 6.41
CA ASN A 404 24.23 1.37 5.47
C ASN A 404 24.39 2.00 4.07
N PRO A 405 25.61 2.23 3.57
CA PRO A 405 25.84 2.97 2.32
C PRO A 405 25.35 2.24 1.06
N ASN A 406 25.09 0.94 1.16
CA ASN A 406 24.60 0.11 0.06
C ASN A 406 23.08 -0.02 0.04
N ILE A 407 22.38 0.42 1.08
CA ILE A 407 20.92 0.42 1.11
C ILE A 407 20.44 1.85 0.85
N TRP A 408 19.60 2.01 -0.17
CA TRP A 408 18.94 3.29 -0.41
C TRP A 408 17.44 3.10 -0.20
N ILE A 409 16.91 3.69 0.86
CA ILE A 409 15.47 3.77 1.12
C ILE A 409 14.87 4.89 0.26
N LEU A 410 13.81 4.58 -0.48
CA LEU A 410 13.17 5.51 -1.40
C LEU A 410 12.21 6.49 -0.66
N GLY A 411 12.12 7.71 -1.20
CA GLY A 411 11.29 8.81 -0.69
C GLY A 411 11.88 9.51 0.54
N ASN A 412 11.22 10.58 0.98
CA ASN A 412 11.65 11.36 2.14
C ASN A 412 11.60 10.56 3.46
N THR A 413 12.76 10.18 3.98
CA THR A 413 12.92 9.33 5.17
C THR A 413 12.60 10.02 6.49
N SER A 414 12.42 11.34 6.49
CA SER A 414 12.02 12.14 7.66
C SER A 414 10.50 12.37 7.71
N ALA A 415 9.78 12.16 6.60
CA ALA A 415 8.33 12.35 6.55
C ALA A 415 7.57 11.25 7.32
N LYS A 416 6.43 11.61 7.93
CA LYS A 416 5.54 10.64 8.58
C LYS A 416 5.09 9.60 7.56
N ARG A 417 5.25 8.33 7.91
CA ARG A 417 4.96 7.21 7.01
C ARG A 417 4.47 5.97 7.74
N GLN A 418 3.72 5.13 7.02
CA GLN A 418 3.49 3.74 7.37
C GLN A 418 4.80 2.95 7.36
N ALA A 419 4.81 1.78 7.99
CA ALA A 419 5.97 0.90 8.02
C ALA A 419 6.21 0.15 6.69
N ILE A 420 6.10 0.88 5.56
CA ILE A 420 6.32 0.42 4.19
C ILE A 420 7.68 0.97 3.74
N LEU A 421 8.62 0.08 3.42
CA LEU A 421 9.94 0.45 2.95
C LEU A 421 10.18 -0.09 1.53
N SER A 422 10.21 0.82 0.57
CA SER A 422 10.77 0.57 -0.76
C SER A 422 12.25 0.93 -0.78
N PHE A 423 13.10 0.04 -1.30
CA PHE A 423 14.55 0.21 -1.23
C PHE A 423 15.28 -0.40 -2.43
N LEU A 424 16.48 0.13 -2.67
CA LEU A 424 17.49 -0.40 -3.57
C LEU A 424 18.67 -0.93 -2.78
N ILE A 425 19.30 -1.99 -3.31
CA ILE A 425 20.58 -2.49 -2.81
C ILE A 425 21.64 -2.25 -3.86
N HIS A 426 22.60 -1.38 -3.58
CA HIS A 426 23.72 -1.09 -4.45
C HIS A 426 24.79 -2.17 -4.39
N THR A 427 25.37 -2.44 -5.56
CA THR A 427 26.53 -3.31 -5.68
C THR A 427 27.81 -2.49 -5.60
N THR A 428 28.94 -3.19 -5.46
CA THR A 428 30.26 -2.56 -5.44
C THR A 428 31.15 -3.15 -6.52
N SER A 429 32.11 -2.38 -7.01
CA SER A 429 33.09 -2.82 -7.99
C SER A 429 34.51 -2.40 -7.58
N ASN A 430 35.50 -3.13 -8.10
CA ASN A 430 36.90 -2.76 -8.01
C ASN A 430 37.30 -2.04 -9.31
N SER A 431 37.43 -0.72 -9.24
CA SER A 431 38.04 0.10 -10.29
C SER A 431 39.33 0.71 -9.75
N SER A 432 40.40 0.76 -10.56
CA SER A 432 41.58 1.57 -10.20
C SER A 432 41.23 3.06 -10.30
N PRO A 433 41.80 3.95 -9.46
CA PRO A 433 41.51 5.40 -9.48
C PRO A 433 41.84 6.11 -10.80
N ILE A 434 42.53 5.43 -11.73
CA ILE A 434 43.03 5.99 -12.99
C ILE A 434 41.94 6.06 -14.08
N ASP A 435 40.86 5.28 -13.99
CA ASP A 435 39.83 5.23 -15.04
C ASP A 435 38.76 6.34 -14.94
N LYS A 436 38.83 7.21 -13.92
CA LYS A 436 37.84 8.29 -13.71
C LYS A 436 38.33 9.71 -14.06
N GLN A 437 39.61 9.89 -14.41
CA GLN A 437 40.10 11.21 -14.83
C GLN A 437 39.65 11.64 -16.24
N ASN A 438 39.03 10.76 -17.02
CA ASN A 438 38.53 11.09 -18.35
C ASN A 438 37.01 11.31 -18.44
N GLU A 439 36.23 11.21 -17.35
CA GLU A 439 34.76 11.29 -17.44
C GLU A 439 34.04 12.37 -16.62
N LEU A 440 34.67 13.12 -15.71
CA LEU A 440 34.09 14.36 -15.17
C LEU A 440 35.20 15.27 -14.60
N GLY A 441 35.42 16.42 -15.22
CA GLY A 441 36.30 17.46 -14.69
C GLY A 441 35.60 18.25 -13.59
N ILE A 442 35.75 17.86 -12.33
CA ILE A 442 35.49 18.71 -11.15
C ILE A 442 36.54 18.38 -10.07
N GLY A 443 37.12 19.44 -9.51
CA GLY A 443 38.32 19.45 -8.68
C GLY A 443 38.20 18.76 -7.32
N SER A 444 39.36 18.37 -6.82
CA SER A 444 39.65 17.77 -5.53
C SER A 444 39.42 18.75 -4.38
N ASP A 445 38.73 18.30 -3.32
CA ASP A 445 39.06 18.71 -1.96
C ASP A 445 38.64 17.65 -0.93
N ALA A 446 39.45 17.61 0.14
CA ALA A 446 39.22 17.03 1.47
C ALA A 446 39.94 15.72 1.83
N ASN A 447 41.14 15.92 2.39
CA ASN A 447 41.64 15.20 3.54
C ASN A 447 40.69 15.39 4.75
N ASN A 448 40.22 14.30 5.37
CA ASN A 448 40.26 14.18 6.82
C ASN A 448 40.12 12.72 7.26
N GLY A 449 41.09 12.26 8.05
CA GLY A 449 41.15 10.91 8.57
C GLY A 449 40.52 10.77 9.96
N GLY A 450 40.20 9.52 10.31
CA GLY A 450 40.24 9.04 11.69
C GLY A 450 38.92 8.57 12.29
N GLU A 451 38.49 7.34 11.96
CA GLU A 451 38.13 6.33 12.97
C GLU A 451 38.04 4.93 12.34
N ARG A 452 38.58 3.94 13.07
CA ARG A 452 38.96 2.62 12.57
C ARG A 452 37.76 1.70 12.32
N ASN A 453 37.21 1.72 11.10
CA ASN A 453 36.36 0.64 10.56
C ASN A 453 37.20 -0.50 9.93
N ILE A 454 38.18 -1.02 10.69
CA ILE A 454 39.09 -2.08 10.24
C ILE A 454 38.41 -3.44 10.43
N PHE A 455 37.44 -3.78 9.57
CA PHE A 455 37.07 -5.17 9.19
C PHE A 455 36.08 -5.21 8.00
N MET A 456 35.42 -4.11 7.62
CA MET A 456 34.40 -4.11 6.55
C MET A 456 34.93 -3.91 5.12
N TRP A 457 36.11 -3.32 4.95
CA TRP A 457 36.68 -3.02 3.62
C TRP A 457 37.02 -4.27 2.77
N ARG A 458 37.00 -5.48 3.33
CA ARG A 458 37.31 -6.71 2.57
C ARG A 458 36.14 -7.22 1.73
N GLU A 459 34.91 -6.87 2.05
CA GLU A 459 33.70 -7.38 1.38
C GLU A 459 33.14 -6.42 0.33
N PHE A 460 33.51 -5.14 0.41
CA PHE A 460 33.08 -4.10 -0.51
C PHE A 460 34.19 -3.76 -1.52
N GLY A 461 33.80 -3.51 -2.76
CA GLY A 461 34.67 -2.85 -3.72
C GLY A 461 34.83 -1.36 -3.43
N ASN A 462 35.80 -0.72 -4.07
CA ASN A 462 36.15 0.68 -3.80
C ASN A 462 35.17 1.70 -4.42
N VAL A 463 34.24 1.26 -5.27
CA VAL A 463 33.29 2.12 -5.98
C VAL A 463 31.88 1.54 -5.89
N LYS A 464 30.87 2.41 -5.65
CA LYS A 464 29.44 2.08 -5.72
C LYS A 464 29.02 1.93 -7.19
N ASP A 465 28.37 0.81 -7.52
CA ASP A 465 27.85 0.49 -8.86
C ASP A 465 26.31 0.47 -8.84
N LYS A 466 25.71 0.19 -10.00
CA LYS A 466 24.27 0.06 -10.21
C LYS A 466 23.62 -0.87 -9.16
N PRO A 467 22.38 -0.60 -8.75
CA PRO A 467 21.65 -1.44 -7.82
C PRO A 467 21.39 -2.84 -8.38
N LEU A 468 21.26 -3.83 -7.49
CA LEU A 468 20.66 -5.12 -7.83
C LEU A 468 19.22 -4.90 -8.30
N HIS A 469 18.80 -5.67 -9.30
CA HIS A 469 17.43 -5.65 -9.78
C HIS A 469 16.44 -5.95 -8.62
N GLY A 470 15.40 -5.12 -8.43
CA GLY A 470 14.44 -5.28 -7.34
C GLY A 470 13.85 -6.70 -7.23
N PRO A 471 13.30 -7.27 -8.32
CA PRO A 471 12.86 -8.67 -8.33
C PRO A 471 13.94 -9.71 -8.00
N PHE A 472 15.23 -9.41 -8.21
CA PHE A 472 16.31 -10.31 -7.77
C PHE A 472 16.49 -10.27 -6.26
N VAL A 473 16.50 -9.08 -5.66
CA VAL A 473 16.59 -8.92 -4.20
C VAL A 473 15.39 -9.57 -3.51
N ALA A 474 14.17 -9.36 -4.01
CA ALA A 474 12.98 -10.07 -3.52
C ALA A 474 13.11 -11.59 -3.66
N LYS A 475 13.69 -12.08 -4.77
CA LYS A 475 13.95 -13.51 -4.98
C LYS A 475 14.97 -14.07 -3.99
N LEU A 476 16.00 -13.31 -3.63
CA LEU A 476 16.97 -13.69 -2.60
C LEU A 476 16.35 -13.73 -1.21
N LEU A 477 15.53 -12.72 -0.86
CA LEU A 477 14.76 -12.72 0.40
C LEU A 477 13.88 -13.97 0.52
N ASN A 478 13.20 -14.35 -0.56
CA ASN A 478 12.41 -15.58 -0.60
C ASN A 478 13.27 -16.85 -0.48
N ASP A 479 14.24 -17.02 -1.39
CA ASP A 479 14.95 -18.29 -1.54
C ASP A 479 15.89 -18.56 -0.36
N LEU A 480 16.58 -17.53 0.17
CA LEU A 480 17.53 -17.70 1.26
C LEU A 480 16.86 -17.68 2.64
N PHE A 481 15.78 -16.93 2.80
CA PHE A 481 15.24 -16.58 4.12
C PHE A 481 13.75 -16.88 4.30
N GLY A 482 13.02 -17.23 3.23
CA GLY A 482 11.57 -17.42 3.30
C GLY A 482 10.76 -16.12 3.41
N ILE A 483 11.41 -14.96 3.28
CA ILE A 483 10.79 -13.64 3.41
C ILE A 483 10.05 -13.30 2.11
N GLN A 484 8.75 -13.09 2.22
CA GLN A 484 7.87 -12.72 1.11
C GLN A 484 7.86 -11.21 0.96
N ALA A 485 8.75 -10.71 0.11
CA ALA A 485 8.85 -9.31 -0.29
C ALA A 485 8.38 -9.13 -1.75
N ARG A 486 8.17 -7.89 -2.19
CA ARG A 486 7.75 -7.59 -3.56
C ARG A 486 8.81 -6.83 -4.35
N GLY A 487 9.14 -7.31 -5.54
CA GLY A 487 10.01 -6.61 -6.48
C GLY A 487 9.25 -5.99 -7.64
N GLY A 488 9.62 -4.79 -8.07
CA GLY A 488 9.06 -4.10 -9.26
C GLY A 488 8.73 -2.63 -9.01
N CYS A 489 7.86 -2.06 -9.84
CA CYS A 489 7.46 -0.65 -9.78
C CYS A 489 6.16 -0.37 -8.99
N SER A 490 5.60 -1.40 -8.33
CA SER A 490 4.43 -1.29 -7.44
C SER A 490 3.22 -0.53 -8.00
N CYS A 491 3.00 -0.60 -9.32
CA CYS A 491 1.91 0.10 -10.02
C CYS A 491 1.90 1.63 -9.79
N ALA A 492 3.08 2.23 -9.62
CA ALA A 492 3.28 3.66 -9.41
C ALA A 492 4.37 4.16 -10.37
N GLY A 493 4.16 3.93 -11.67
CA GLY A 493 5.14 4.18 -12.73
C GLY A 493 5.72 5.60 -12.72
N PRO A 494 4.88 6.66 -12.80
CA PRO A 494 5.35 8.05 -12.76
C PRO A 494 6.13 8.39 -11.48
N TYR A 495 5.62 8.01 -10.30
CA TYR A 495 6.34 8.22 -9.05
C TYR A 495 7.68 7.47 -9.02
N GLY A 496 7.71 6.26 -9.57
CA GLY A 496 8.94 5.48 -9.74
C GLY A 496 9.95 6.15 -10.67
N HIS A 497 9.54 6.93 -11.66
CA HIS A 497 10.46 7.72 -12.48
C HIS A 497 11.11 8.83 -11.66
N TYR A 498 10.33 9.54 -10.85
CA TYR A 498 10.86 10.54 -9.93
C TYR A 498 11.83 9.92 -8.91
N LEU A 499 11.41 8.85 -8.21
CA LEU A 499 12.19 8.21 -7.15
C LEU A 499 13.51 7.60 -7.64
N LEU A 500 13.58 7.23 -8.92
CA LEU A 500 14.75 6.62 -9.53
C LEU A 500 15.49 7.59 -10.46
N GLU A 501 15.09 8.86 -10.51
CA GLU A 501 15.69 9.88 -11.39
C GLU A 501 15.73 9.43 -12.86
N VAL A 502 14.60 8.90 -13.34
CA VAL A 502 14.42 8.49 -14.75
C VAL A 502 13.93 9.70 -15.54
N ASP A 503 14.82 10.23 -16.37
CA ASP A 503 14.48 11.27 -17.34
C ASP A 503 13.68 10.73 -18.54
N GLU A 504 13.23 11.65 -19.41
CA GLU A 504 12.46 11.32 -20.60
C GLU A 504 13.22 10.39 -21.56
N PHE A 505 14.53 10.62 -21.74
CA PHE A 505 15.37 9.81 -22.62
C PHE A 505 15.40 8.34 -22.17
N HIS A 506 15.66 8.09 -20.89
CA HIS A 506 15.68 6.74 -20.32
C HIS A 506 14.29 6.11 -20.33
N SER A 507 13.23 6.89 -20.05
CA SER A 507 11.84 6.41 -20.14
C SER A 507 11.50 5.90 -21.55
N LEU A 508 11.86 6.67 -22.58
CA LEU A 508 11.67 6.29 -23.98
C LEU A 508 12.54 5.10 -24.39
N ALA A 509 13.76 4.99 -23.85
CA ALA A 509 14.61 3.82 -24.04
C ALA A 509 13.96 2.55 -23.48
N PHE A 510 13.39 2.59 -22.27
CA PHE A 510 12.63 1.47 -21.70
C PHE A 510 11.44 1.11 -22.58
N ARG A 511 10.67 2.10 -23.02
CA ARG A 511 9.51 1.87 -23.92
C ARG A 511 9.93 1.16 -25.20
N SER A 512 11.01 1.62 -25.85
CA SER A 512 11.53 1.03 -27.08
C SER A 512 11.98 -0.43 -26.87
N ALA A 513 12.72 -0.70 -25.80
CA ALA A 513 13.15 -2.07 -25.46
C ALA A 513 11.97 -2.99 -25.12
N ILE A 514 10.95 -2.49 -24.41
CA ILE A 514 9.70 -3.24 -24.13
C ILE A 514 8.96 -3.56 -25.44
N GLN A 515 8.88 -2.63 -26.40
CA GLN A 515 8.27 -2.86 -27.71
C GLN A 515 9.02 -3.93 -28.53
N LYS A 516 10.34 -4.05 -28.34
CA LYS A 516 11.16 -5.14 -28.89
C LYS A 516 11.03 -6.48 -28.14
N GLY A 517 10.20 -6.53 -27.10
CA GLY A 517 9.91 -7.74 -26.32
C GLY A 517 10.79 -7.93 -25.07
N PHE A 518 11.60 -6.94 -24.69
CA PHE A 518 12.46 -6.99 -23.50
C PHE A 518 11.80 -6.35 -22.28
N SER A 519 10.75 -6.97 -21.72
CA SER A 519 10.06 -6.39 -20.56
C SER A 519 10.90 -6.35 -19.28
N GLY A 520 12.00 -7.09 -19.23
CA GLY A 520 12.89 -7.15 -18.06
C GLY A 520 13.69 -5.87 -17.83
N VAL A 521 13.76 -4.94 -18.78
CA VAL A 521 14.49 -3.67 -18.61
C VAL A 521 13.81 -2.69 -17.65
N LYS A 522 12.56 -2.95 -17.26
CA LYS A 522 11.78 -2.05 -16.41
C LYS A 522 12.53 -1.81 -15.09
N PRO A 523 12.76 -0.56 -14.70
CA PRO A 523 13.35 -0.26 -13.42
C PRO A 523 12.36 -0.58 -12.30
N GLY A 524 12.88 -0.74 -11.09
CA GLY A 524 12.08 -1.03 -9.91
C GLY A 524 12.93 -1.27 -8.68
N TRP A 525 12.25 -1.49 -7.58
CA TRP A 525 12.85 -1.64 -6.25
C TRP A 525 12.35 -2.92 -5.58
N THR A 526 12.82 -3.18 -4.37
CA THR A 526 12.21 -4.16 -3.47
C THR A 526 11.40 -3.42 -2.43
N ARG A 527 10.22 -3.93 -2.09
CA ARG A 527 9.38 -3.42 -1.01
C ARG A 527 9.16 -4.49 0.04
N VAL A 528 9.30 -4.10 1.29
CA VAL A 528 8.85 -4.83 2.47
C VAL A 528 7.94 -3.94 3.30
N ASP A 529 7.06 -4.54 4.09
CA ASP A 529 6.34 -3.85 5.15
C ASP A 529 6.39 -4.59 6.48
N PHE A 530 6.24 -3.84 7.57
CA PHE A 530 6.23 -4.37 8.93
C PHE A 530 4.85 -4.15 9.53
N SER A 531 3.99 -5.17 9.50
CA SER A 531 2.66 -5.05 10.07
C SER A 531 2.71 -4.79 11.58
N TYR A 532 1.79 -3.96 12.08
CA TYR A 532 1.66 -3.63 13.51
C TYR A 532 1.59 -4.84 14.47
N PHE A 533 1.20 -6.01 13.99
CA PHE A 533 1.13 -7.25 14.76
C PHE A 533 2.32 -8.20 14.57
N MET A 534 3.32 -7.84 13.75
CA MET A 534 4.53 -8.63 13.52
C MET A 534 5.29 -8.90 14.83
N LEU A 535 5.90 -10.08 14.96
CA LEU A 535 6.78 -10.37 16.09
C LEU A 535 8.10 -9.60 15.97
N LYS A 536 8.67 -9.20 17.12
CA LYS A 536 9.96 -8.49 17.13
C LYS A 536 11.06 -9.34 16.49
N GLU A 537 11.05 -10.64 16.72
CA GLU A 537 12.04 -11.57 16.17
C GLU A 537 11.95 -11.66 14.64
N GLU A 538 10.73 -11.63 14.07
CA GLU A 538 10.51 -11.58 12.62
C GLU A 538 11.00 -10.25 12.03
N PHE A 539 10.68 -9.14 12.70
CA PHE A 539 11.15 -7.81 12.33
C PHE A 539 12.69 -7.73 12.27
N GLU A 540 13.37 -8.18 13.33
CA GLU A 540 14.84 -8.18 13.40
C GLU A 540 15.46 -9.11 12.34
N PHE A 541 14.83 -10.25 12.07
CA PHE A 541 15.26 -11.19 11.04
C PHE A 541 15.16 -10.59 9.64
N ILE A 542 14.08 -9.87 9.33
CA ILE A 542 13.91 -9.20 8.02
C ILE A 542 15.01 -8.15 7.82
N LEU A 543 15.29 -7.31 8.82
CA LEU A 543 16.35 -6.30 8.74
C LEU A 543 17.74 -6.93 8.57
N ALA A 544 18.03 -8.00 9.32
CA ALA A 544 19.28 -8.74 9.18
C ALA A 544 19.43 -9.38 7.78
N ALA A 545 18.35 -9.89 7.20
CA ALA A 545 18.34 -10.42 5.84
C ALA A 545 18.58 -9.33 4.77
N MET A 546 18.02 -8.13 4.97
CA MET A 546 18.28 -6.99 4.09
C MET A 546 19.75 -6.57 4.13
N GLU A 547 20.33 -6.45 5.33
CA GLU A 547 21.75 -6.15 5.53
C GLU A 547 22.65 -7.25 4.95
N PHE A 548 22.26 -8.52 5.09
CA PHE A 548 22.95 -9.64 4.46
C PHE A 548 22.99 -9.48 2.94
N ILE A 549 21.87 -9.15 2.29
CA ILE A 549 21.83 -8.97 0.83
C ILE A 549 22.63 -7.71 0.44
N ALA A 550 22.59 -6.65 1.25
CA ALA A 550 23.41 -5.46 1.02
C ALA A 550 24.91 -5.74 1.06
N MET A 551 25.33 -6.75 1.83
CA MET A 551 26.71 -7.16 1.96
C MET A 551 27.14 -8.22 0.93
N TYR A 552 26.28 -9.21 0.68
CA TYR A 552 26.66 -10.41 -0.07
C TYR A 552 25.83 -10.66 -1.33
N GLY A 553 24.72 -9.95 -1.54
CA GLY A 553 23.72 -10.23 -2.56
C GLY A 553 24.28 -10.31 -3.98
N GLN A 554 25.27 -9.46 -4.31
CA GLN A 554 25.90 -9.47 -5.62
C GLN A 554 26.57 -10.80 -5.98
N ARG A 555 27.08 -11.54 -4.99
CA ARG A 555 27.74 -12.84 -5.19
C ARG A 555 26.78 -13.90 -5.71
N PHE A 556 25.51 -13.80 -5.31
CA PHE A 556 24.46 -14.75 -5.70
C PHE A 556 24.07 -14.63 -7.17
N LEU A 557 24.43 -13.56 -7.90
CA LEU A 557 24.20 -13.47 -9.34
C LEU A 557 24.80 -14.69 -10.09
N ALA A 558 25.91 -15.25 -9.60
CA ALA A 558 26.51 -16.46 -10.14
C ALA A 558 25.55 -17.66 -10.15
N LEU A 559 24.60 -17.72 -9.22
CA LEU A 559 23.64 -18.81 -9.05
C LEU A 559 22.33 -18.63 -9.79
N TYR A 560 22.07 -17.47 -10.41
CA TYR A 560 20.81 -17.21 -11.09
C TYR A 560 20.97 -16.87 -12.58
N LYS A 561 19.89 -17.03 -13.33
CA LYS A 561 19.75 -16.60 -14.72
C LYS A 561 18.65 -15.55 -14.79
N PHE A 562 18.94 -14.43 -15.44
CA PHE A 562 17.95 -13.40 -15.76
C PHE A 562 17.32 -13.64 -17.13
N ASN A 563 16.00 -13.49 -17.22
CA ASN A 563 15.27 -13.53 -18.48
C ASN A 563 14.89 -12.10 -18.90
N TRP A 564 15.63 -11.55 -19.87
CA TRP A 564 15.41 -10.20 -20.41
C TRP A 564 14.01 -9.97 -20.99
N LYS A 565 13.33 -11.01 -21.48
CA LYS A 565 11.98 -10.87 -22.04
C LYS A 565 10.92 -10.66 -20.96
N THR A 566 11.12 -11.24 -19.78
CA THR A 566 10.09 -11.30 -18.72
C THR A 566 10.49 -10.59 -17.42
N GLY A 567 11.78 -10.33 -17.19
CA GLY A 567 12.30 -9.80 -15.92
C GLY A 567 12.45 -10.86 -14.81
N VAL A 568 12.22 -12.14 -15.12
CA VAL A 568 12.23 -13.22 -14.13
C VAL A 568 13.64 -13.72 -13.85
N TRP A 569 13.92 -14.01 -12.57
CA TRP A 569 15.16 -14.64 -12.10
C TRP A 569 14.93 -16.12 -11.75
N THR A 570 15.73 -17.01 -12.36
CA THR A 570 15.63 -18.46 -12.14
C THR A 570 16.93 -19.01 -11.55
N PHE A 571 16.81 -19.83 -10.49
CA PHE A 571 17.95 -20.49 -9.86
C PHE A 571 18.57 -21.57 -10.76
N LYS A 572 19.91 -21.60 -10.83
CA LYS A 572 20.69 -22.55 -11.63
C LYS A 572 21.23 -23.68 -10.74
N LYS A 573 20.49 -24.79 -10.65
CA LYS A 573 20.90 -25.98 -9.86
C LYS A 573 22.32 -26.48 -10.22
N LYS A 574 22.69 -26.46 -11.50
CA LYS A 574 24.02 -26.89 -11.97
C LYS A 574 25.13 -25.97 -11.43
N ALA A 575 24.94 -24.65 -11.54
CA ALA A 575 25.91 -23.68 -11.02
C ALA A 575 26.08 -23.80 -9.50
N PHE A 576 25.00 -24.03 -8.76
CA PHE A 576 25.08 -24.25 -7.32
C PHE A 576 25.93 -25.46 -6.96
N LYS A 577 25.70 -26.60 -7.63
CA LYS A 577 26.51 -27.80 -7.49
C LYS A 577 27.99 -27.52 -7.79
N GLU A 578 28.29 -26.92 -8.94
CA GLU A 578 29.66 -26.62 -9.36
C GLU A 578 30.42 -25.70 -8.39
N ASN A 579 29.74 -24.71 -7.79
CA ASN A 579 30.35 -23.81 -6.82
C ASN A 579 30.52 -24.43 -5.41
N LEU A 580 29.79 -25.52 -5.09
CA LEU A 580 29.84 -26.19 -3.78
C LEU A 580 30.70 -27.47 -3.76
N PHE A 581 30.77 -28.23 -4.86
CA PHE A 581 31.50 -29.50 -4.93
C PHE A 581 33.04 -29.37 -4.82
N GLY A 582 33.57 -28.16 -4.63
CA GLY A 582 34.98 -27.92 -4.30
C GLY A 582 35.30 -27.86 -2.80
N ARG A 583 34.32 -27.93 -1.88
CA ARG A 583 34.55 -27.80 -0.42
C ARG A 583 33.63 -28.74 0.40
N PRO A 584 34.15 -29.73 1.16
CA PRO A 584 33.34 -30.77 1.82
C PRO A 584 32.48 -30.32 3.03
N GLU A 585 32.58 -29.07 3.50
CA GLU A 585 32.14 -28.72 4.86
C GLU A 585 30.66 -28.29 5.01
N VAL A 586 29.85 -28.24 3.96
CA VAL A 586 28.44 -27.75 4.07
C VAL A 586 27.45 -28.86 4.46
N SER A 587 27.92 -29.93 5.09
CA SER A 587 27.08 -31.06 5.49
C SER A 587 27.26 -31.40 6.96
N ARG A 588 26.64 -30.59 7.83
CA ARG A 588 26.06 -30.96 9.15
C ARG A 588 25.85 -29.71 10.01
N PHE A 589 24.60 -29.35 10.26
CA PHE A 589 24.23 -28.66 11.50
C PHE A 589 23.03 -29.38 12.11
N ASN A 590 23.31 -30.14 13.17
CA ASN A 590 22.30 -30.70 14.06
C ASN A 590 21.79 -29.58 14.96
N VAL A 591 20.51 -29.26 14.86
CA VAL A 591 19.84 -28.33 15.77
C VAL A 591 19.47 -29.08 17.05
N THR A 592 19.98 -28.62 18.17
CA THR A 592 19.56 -29.04 19.52
C THR A 592 18.08 -28.73 19.76
N THR A 593 17.37 -29.67 20.38
CA THR A 593 15.92 -29.64 20.63
C THR A 593 15.52 -28.50 21.58
N PRO A 594 14.69 -27.52 21.17
CA PRO A 594 14.26 -26.43 22.04
C PRO A 594 12.94 -26.75 22.73
N THR A 595 12.80 -26.28 23.97
CA THR A 595 11.65 -26.52 24.87
C THR A 595 10.48 -25.52 24.70
N LYS A 596 10.55 -24.55 23.77
CA LYS A 596 9.44 -23.62 23.42
C LYS A 596 9.38 -23.32 21.91
N GLN A 597 8.19 -22.99 21.41
CA GLN A 597 7.93 -22.72 19.98
C GLN A 597 8.63 -21.45 19.46
N SER A 598 8.78 -20.41 20.31
CA SER A 598 9.57 -19.19 20.00
C SER A 598 11.05 -19.51 19.77
N ASP A 599 11.61 -20.39 20.58
CA ASP A 599 13.03 -20.78 20.54
C ASP A 599 13.31 -21.58 19.26
N GLN A 600 12.34 -22.39 18.80
CA GLN A 600 12.43 -23.08 17.52
C GLN A 600 12.44 -22.13 16.32
N MET A 601 11.63 -21.06 16.33
CA MET A 601 11.61 -20.07 15.26
C MET A 601 12.93 -19.29 15.18
N LEU A 602 13.41 -18.79 16.32
CA LEU A 602 14.67 -18.03 16.37
C LEU A 602 15.85 -18.88 15.90
N ASN A 603 15.93 -20.15 16.33
CA ASN A 603 16.96 -21.08 15.87
C ASN A 603 16.93 -21.31 14.36
N LYS A 604 15.73 -21.37 13.74
CA LYS A 604 15.60 -21.46 12.28
C LYS A 604 16.15 -20.21 11.60
N TYR A 605 15.78 -19.00 12.08
CA TYR A 605 16.26 -17.74 11.50
C TYR A 605 17.77 -17.58 11.59
N VAL A 606 18.37 -17.92 12.72
CA VAL A 606 19.83 -17.94 12.88
C VAL A 606 20.47 -18.93 11.89
N SER A 607 19.94 -20.15 11.80
CA SER A 607 20.44 -21.17 10.87
C SER A 607 20.36 -20.74 9.41
N TYR A 608 19.31 -20.03 9.00
CA TYR A 608 19.17 -19.49 7.64
C TYR A 608 20.25 -18.46 7.33
N LEU A 609 20.51 -17.53 8.25
CA LEU A 609 21.57 -16.52 8.11
C LEU A 609 22.97 -17.15 8.04
N GLU A 610 23.27 -18.11 8.91
CA GLU A 610 24.55 -18.82 8.92
C GLU A 610 24.78 -19.61 7.62
N SER A 611 23.77 -20.35 7.18
CA SER A 611 23.83 -21.12 5.93
C SER A 611 24.03 -20.19 4.72
N ALA A 612 23.29 -19.08 4.66
CA ALA A 612 23.44 -18.09 3.60
C ALA A 612 24.85 -17.47 3.60
N LYS A 613 25.41 -17.20 4.79
CA LYS A 613 26.77 -16.67 4.95
C LYS A 613 27.82 -17.66 4.47
N GLN A 614 27.71 -18.95 4.80
CA GLN A 614 28.64 -19.97 4.30
C GLN A 614 28.62 -20.05 2.77
N ILE A 615 27.43 -20.06 2.16
CA ILE A 615 27.27 -20.06 0.70
C ILE A 615 27.88 -18.78 0.10
N ALA A 616 27.63 -17.61 0.67
CA ALA A 616 28.18 -16.36 0.16
C ALA A 616 29.72 -16.39 0.10
N HIS A 617 30.39 -16.97 1.10
CA HIS A 617 31.85 -17.07 1.13
C HIS A 617 32.41 -18.06 0.10
N SER A 618 31.62 -19.01 -0.39
CA SER A 618 32.02 -19.92 -1.46
C SER A 618 31.81 -19.34 -2.87
N LEU A 619 31.08 -18.23 -3.00
CA LEU A 619 30.77 -17.60 -4.28
C LEU A 619 31.77 -16.50 -4.66
N PRO A 620 32.01 -16.27 -5.96
CA PRO A 620 32.89 -15.19 -6.41
C PRO A 620 32.37 -13.82 -5.97
N LYS A 621 33.30 -12.94 -5.55
CA LYS A 621 32.98 -11.56 -5.11
C LYS A 621 32.28 -10.75 -6.20
N PHE A 622 32.83 -10.81 -7.41
CA PHE A 622 32.40 -10.04 -8.57
C PHE A 622 32.10 -10.98 -9.75
N PRO A 623 30.88 -11.54 -9.83
CA PRO A 623 30.52 -12.41 -10.95
C PRO A 623 30.45 -11.63 -12.28
N PRO A 624 30.78 -12.29 -13.41
CA PRO A 624 30.84 -11.65 -14.72
C PRO A 624 29.45 -11.27 -15.26
N ARG A 625 29.36 -10.14 -15.99
CA ARG A 625 28.15 -9.67 -16.67
C ARG A 625 27.96 -10.39 -18.02
N LYS A 626 26.71 -10.74 -18.35
CA LYS A 626 26.31 -11.16 -19.71
C LYS A 626 25.05 -10.40 -20.09
N ILE A 627 25.18 -9.47 -21.04
CA ILE A 627 24.10 -8.62 -21.52
C ILE A 627 23.95 -8.85 -23.04
N PRO A 628 22.71 -8.98 -23.57
CA PRO A 628 22.48 -9.06 -25.01
C PRO A 628 23.01 -7.82 -25.73
N GLU A 629 23.54 -7.99 -26.95
CA GLU A 629 24.10 -6.89 -27.76
C GLU A 629 23.06 -5.81 -28.08
N ASP A 630 21.77 -6.17 -28.16
CA ASP A 630 20.67 -5.25 -28.48
C ASP A 630 20.25 -4.32 -27.32
N ILE A 631 20.85 -4.44 -26.14
CA ILE A 631 20.52 -3.66 -24.96
C ILE A 631 21.66 -2.70 -24.63
N ASP A 632 21.37 -1.39 -24.72
CA ASP A 632 22.31 -0.37 -24.32
C ASP A 632 22.60 -0.45 -22.81
N LEU A 633 23.86 -0.73 -22.49
CA LEU A 633 24.42 -0.77 -21.14
C LEU A 633 24.23 0.53 -20.37
N LYS A 634 24.26 1.68 -21.07
CA LYS A 634 24.07 3.00 -20.46
C LYS A 634 22.61 3.19 -20.02
N ALA A 635 21.66 2.64 -20.76
CA ALA A 635 20.23 2.74 -20.47
C ALA A 635 19.73 1.81 -19.34
N LEU A 636 20.54 0.87 -18.83
CA LEU A 636 20.14 -0.05 -17.76
C LEU A 636 20.30 0.58 -16.37
N TYR A 637 19.24 0.56 -15.55
CA TYR A 637 19.28 1.11 -14.19
C TYR A 637 19.79 0.14 -13.11
N PHE A 638 20.06 -1.11 -13.46
CA PHE A 638 20.42 -2.15 -12.50
C PHE A 638 21.51 -3.07 -13.03
N ARG A 639 22.08 -3.84 -12.11
CA ARG A 639 23.08 -4.87 -12.36
C ARG A 639 22.39 -6.23 -12.62
N VAL A 640 22.89 -6.94 -13.64
CA VAL A 640 22.49 -8.29 -14.06
C VAL A 640 23.67 -9.24 -14.06
#